data_AF-A0A519CZ62-F1
#
_entry.id   AF-A0A519CZ62-F1
#
_cell.length_a   1.000
_cell.length_b   1.000
_cell.length_c   1.000
_cell.angle_alpha   90.00
_cell.angle_beta   90.00
_cell.angle_gamma   90.00
#
_symmetry.space_group_name_H-M   'P 1'
#
loop_
_entity.id
_entity.type
_entity.pdbx_description
1 polymer ?
#
loop_
_entity_poly.entity_id
_entity_poly.type
_entity_poly.pdbx_seq_one_letter_code
_entity_poly.pdbx_strand_id
1 'polypeptide(L)'
;MAGHKQRLAELFEARLDDLRRMAVTRGIAKTGSVEQLRVQLIATELLSDWDFSPDTIYNYSNKEIGGLLANFGIKKTGSIKIRRQRLFLHLHHDPKKLKIDALEKMTRDDLHALCSALKLPRSGSKAQLLARIAGVLVNQEGSWGKIKKSLKRGDSKIPEAPQKDPTPVDFTRPLSGDVAPIAIAPTHTSVTPTISQVAEPIPDFEPMIDTPLDTTSINSTEDTDFEPMIDTPIQLEDSHLPSPIALPTQTQRASLDDKLAPDQIQDLRDRVERFSQSQDGVWSFEEETEFKTSLLEEGIPINHPRVSDALNSWLREAADRVRMSANDFIPNTATHDIGEEEGRLELQARSAELESGMRDFLLVGSIGDSDDVAAFIDELSEQGFAVHLPAIKANIISQLNQLSKRVNEEKNAVSQGPGSWRERDALRRLEKVRAQLLVDLDAILDSSEGDMVKARIAFEKVARELGLDLRLAAVSGRLHGLFDLQISLNESRALQDPRIARRERVVRILQHGAVHLNAESRKSLDRIERNIQGFEQVVEAILTKSESSYGEGEQTLLIRFLEQRGYKVNTAELRPRIVACGGVVGVEMGYLSPRDVPTLPSGISLSENEIDAVVLELRAIVSQFDLPESEMQDPLAAEEASLGESVANASETLQRVRGGLNRADELLARMQLSED
;
A
#
# COMPACT_ATOMS: atom_id res chain seq x y z
N MET A 1 23.27 -33.92 -30.72
CA MET A 1 22.62 -33.77 -29.39
C MET A 1 23.58 -33.83 -28.19
N ALA A 2 24.47 -34.84 -28.06
CA ALA A 2 25.35 -34.96 -26.88
C ALA A 2 26.48 -33.89 -26.80
N GLY A 3 27.12 -33.55 -27.93
CA GLY A 3 28.20 -32.56 -27.96
C GLY A 3 27.78 -31.14 -27.61
N HIS A 4 26.53 -30.74 -27.93
CA HIS A 4 26.04 -29.38 -27.66
C HIS A 4 25.80 -29.15 -26.16
N LYS A 5 25.33 -30.18 -25.44
CA LYS A 5 25.17 -30.10 -23.97
C LYS A 5 26.52 -29.98 -23.27
N GLN A 6 27.54 -30.66 -23.78
CA GLN A 6 28.91 -30.56 -23.26
C GLN A 6 29.53 -29.18 -23.54
N ARG A 7 29.33 -28.62 -24.73
CA ARG A 7 29.75 -27.26 -25.08
C ARG A 7 29.04 -26.19 -24.25
N LEU A 8 27.73 -26.32 -24.00
CA LEU A 8 27.01 -25.44 -23.08
C LEU A 8 27.64 -25.48 -21.68
N ALA A 9 27.85 -26.68 -21.13
CA ALA A 9 28.47 -26.82 -19.80
C ALA A 9 29.86 -26.17 -19.73
N GLU A 10 30.69 -26.35 -20.76
CA GLU A 10 32.01 -25.71 -20.87
C GLU A 10 31.91 -24.18 -20.86
N LEU A 11 30.96 -23.58 -21.60
CA LEU A 11 30.74 -22.13 -21.62
C LEU A 11 30.21 -21.58 -20.27
N PHE A 12 29.38 -22.34 -19.55
CA PHE A 12 28.89 -21.94 -18.23
C PHE A 12 29.96 -22.03 -17.14
N GLU A 13 30.87 -23.01 -17.23
CA GLU A 13 31.95 -23.23 -16.26
C GLU A 13 33.23 -22.39 -16.55
N ALA A 14 33.40 -21.92 -17.79
CA ALA A 14 34.56 -21.13 -18.21
C ALA A 14 34.72 -19.81 -17.42
N ARG A 15 35.99 -19.46 -17.15
CA ARG A 15 36.38 -18.19 -16.51
C ARG A 15 36.35 -17.03 -17.52
N LEU A 16 36.32 -15.79 -17.04
CA LEU A 16 36.25 -14.60 -17.88
C LEU A 16 37.39 -14.51 -18.90
N ASP A 17 38.60 -14.89 -18.52
CA ASP A 17 39.76 -14.86 -19.43
C ASP A 17 39.62 -15.86 -20.58
N ASP A 18 39.08 -17.05 -20.29
CA ASP A 18 38.81 -18.09 -21.29
C ASP A 18 37.67 -17.66 -22.23
N LEU A 19 36.60 -17.09 -21.69
CA LEU A 19 35.49 -16.53 -22.47
C LEU A 19 35.97 -15.41 -23.40
N ARG A 20 36.86 -14.54 -22.93
CA ARG A 20 37.46 -13.47 -23.77
C ARG A 20 38.35 -14.02 -24.87
N ARG A 21 39.13 -15.07 -24.60
CA ARG A 21 39.93 -15.75 -25.63
C ARG A 21 39.03 -16.37 -26.69
N MET A 22 37.97 -17.08 -26.29
CA MET A 22 36.99 -17.67 -27.20
C MET A 22 36.27 -16.60 -28.03
N ALA A 23 35.90 -15.47 -27.42
CA ALA A 23 35.29 -14.33 -28.12
C ALA A 23 36.21 -13.73 -29.19
N VAL A 24 37.51 -13.59 -28.92
CA VAL A 24 38.50 -13.10 -29.90
C VAL A 24 38.63 -14.03 -31.09
N THR A 25 38.72 -15.34 -30.84
CA THR A 25 38.82 -16.34 -31.91
C THR A 25 37.61 -16.29 -32.85
N ARG A 26 36.45 -15.82 -32.37
CA ARG A 26 35.19 -15.77 -33.12
C ARG A 26 34.77 -14.36 -33.54
N GLY A 27 35.63 -13.36 -33.37
CA GLY A 27 35.37 -11.99 -33.83
C GLY A 27 34.30 -11.23 -33.02
N ILE A 28 34.01 -11.63 -31.79
CA ILE A 28 33.04 -10.94 -30.90
C ILE A 28 33.76 -9.88 -30.07
N ALA A 29 33.12 -8.72 -29.88
CA ALA A 29 33.66 -7.64 -29.06
C ALA A 29 33.86 -8.09 -27.59
N LYS A 30 35.02 -7.76 -26.99
CA LYS A 30 35.37 -8.11 -25.59
C LYS A 30 34.56 -7.35 -24.52
N THR A 31 33.50 -6.65 -24.92
CA THR A 31 32.80 -5.68 -24.10
C THR A 31 31.64 -6.32 -23.36
N GLY A 32 31.67 -6.28 -22.03
CA GLY A 32 30.54 -6.69 -21.21
C GLY A 32 30.93 -7.42 -19.92
N SER A 33 29.91 -7.70 -19.11
CA SER A 33 30.01 -8.63 -17.97
C SER A 33 30.28 -10.08 -18.41
N VAL A 34 30.76 -10.94 -17.50
CA VAL A 34 30.97 -12.39 -17.75
C VAL A 34 29.73 -13.03 -18.37
N GLU A 35 28.56 -12.66 -17.86
CA GLU A 35 27.27 -13.19 -18.27
C GLU A 35 26.85 -12.71 -19.66
N GLN A 36 27.13 -11.45 -20.01
CA GLN A 36 26.85 -10.94 -21.35
C GLN A 36 27.73 -11.62 -22.40
N LEU A 37 29.02 -11.83 -22.11
CA LEU A 37 29.93 -12.57 -22.99
C LEU A 37 29.48 -14.04 -23.16
N ARG A 38 28.98 -14.68 -22.09
CA ARG A 38 28.39 -16.02 -22.18
C ARG A 38 27.16 -16.05 -23.07
N VAL A 39 26.24 -15.10 -22.91
CA VAL A 39 25.03 -15.01 -23.74
C VAL A 39 25.38 -14.78 -25.20
N GLN A 40 26.33 -13.90 -25.50
CA GLN A 40 26.79 -13.62 -26.86
C GLN A 40 27.49 -14.84 -27.49
N LEU A 41 28.33 -15.56 -26.74
CA LEU A 41 28.94 -16.80 -27.20
C LEU A 41 27.87 -17.88 -27.40
N ILE A 42 26.94 -18.09 -26.47
CA ILE A 42 25.87 -19.08 -26.66
C ILE A 42 25.00 -18.74 -27.88
N ALA A 43 24.68 -17.46 -28.09
CA ALA A 43 23.90 -17.00 -29.23
C ALA A 43 24.62 -17.27 -30.57
N THR A 44 25.92 -16.98 -30.64
CA THR A 44 26.71 -17.14 -31.88
C THR A 44 27.14 -18.58 -32.14
N GLU A 45 27.47 -19.34 -31.09
CA GLU A 45 28.05 -20.68 -31.23
C GLU A 45 27.01 -21.81 -31.30
N LEU A 46 25.88 -21.66 -30.60
CA LEU A 46 24.92 -22.75 -30.40
C LEU A 46 23.53 -22.44 -30.93
N LEU A 47 23.24 -21.17 -31.19
CA LEU A 47 21.95 -20.69 -31.68
C LEU A 47 22.15 -19.83 -32.93
N SER A 48 23.08 -20.22 -33.81
CA SER A 48 23.35 -19.53 -35.09
C SER A 48 22.12 -19.43 -36.00
N ASP A 49 21.19 -20.37 -35.84
CA ASP A 49 19.97 -20.47 -36.66
C ASP A 49 18.84 -19.54 -36.15
N TRP A 50 19.04 -18.90 -35.00
CA TRP A 50 18.07 -18.01 -34.37
C TRP A 50 18.42 -16.54 -34.59
N ASP A 51 17.42 -15.73 -34.92
CA ASP A 51 17.58 -14.28 -35.10
C ASP A 51 17.26 -13.52 -33.81
N PHE A 52 18.27 -12.90 -33.21
CA PHE A 52 18.15 -12.14 -31.97
C PHE A 52 17.93 -10.63 -32.17
N SER A 53 17.46 -10.23 -33.36
CA SER A 53 17.03 -8.85 -33.65
C SER A 53 15.91 -8.36 -32.70
N PRO A 54 15.86 -7.06 -32.36
CA PRO A 54 14.84 -6.52 -31.46
C PRO A 54 13.40 -6.81 -31.89
N ASP A 55 13.12 -6.91 -33.20
CA ASP A 55 11.77 -7.18 -33.70
C ASP A 55 11.42 -8.66 -33.74
N THR A 56 12.39 -9.54 -34.03
CA THR A 56 12.17 -11.00 -34.11
C THR A 56 11.97 -11.64 -32.74
N ILE A 57 12.63 -11.13 -31.70
CA ILE A 57 12.45 -11.61 -30.31
C ILE A 57 10.98 -11.57 -29.87
N TYR A 58 10.21 -10.59 -30.37
CA TYR A 58 8.80 -10.44 -30.02
C TYR A 58 7.86 -11.31 -30.85
N ASN A 59 8.35 -11.98 -31.89
CA ASN A 59 7.54 -12.91 -32.70
C ASN A 59 7.62 -14.35 -32.20
N TYR A 60 8.63 -14.69 -31.38
CA TYR A 60 8.78 -16.05 -30.85
C TYR A 60 7.67 -16.48 -29.91
N SER A 61 7.26 -17.74 -30.04
CA SER A 61 6.20 -18.34 -29.25
C SER A 61 6.59 -18.48 -27.77
N ASN A 62 5.60 -18.65 -26.91
CA ASN A 62 5.79 -18.82 -25.47
C ASN A 62 6.75 -19.99 -25.14
N LYS A 63 6.63 -21.10 -25.89
CA LYS A 63 7.45 -22.31 -25.73
C LYS A 63 8.89 -22.05 -26.16
N GLU A 64 9.11 -21.37 -27.28
CA GLU A 64 10.43 -21.04 -27.82
C GLU A 64 11.19 -20.11 -26.89
N ILE A 65 10.57 -19.01 -26.44
CA ILE A 65 11.18 -18.09 -25.47
C ILE A 65 11.53 -18.82 -24.16
N GLY A 66 10.67 -19.73 -23.70
CA GLY A 66 10.94 -20.56 -22.53
C GLY A 66 12.20 -21.43 -22.69
N GLY A 67 12.37 -22.04 -23.87
CA GLY A 67 13.54 -22.85 -24.22
C GLY A 67 14.81 -22.01 -24.41
N LEU A 68 14.72 -20.86 -25.09
CA LEU A 68 15.84 -19.93 -25.25
C LEU A 68 16.35 -19.43 -23.89
N LEU A 69 15.44 -18.97 -23.01
CA LEU A 69 15.81 -18.55 -21.65
C LEU A 69 16.45 -19.69 -20.85
N ALA A 70 15.97 -20.92 -21.03
CA ALA A 70 16.57 -22.08 -20.37
C ALA A 70 18.01 -22.35 -20.87
N ASN A 71 18.26 -22.23 -22.18
CA ASN A 71 19.59 -22.42 -22.76
C ASN A 71 20.58 -21.35 -22.35
N PHE A 72 20.13 -20.09 -22.23
CA PHE A 72 20.95 -19.00 -21.71
C PHE A 72 21.13 -19.03 -20.19
N GLY A 73 20.47 -19.95 -19.47
CA GLY A 73 20.55 -20.01 -18.01
C GLY A 73 19.82 -18.86 -17.30
N ILE A 74 18.91 -18.18 -18.00
CA ILE A 74 18.11 -17.05 -17.51
C ILE A 74 16.82 -17.58 -16.85
N LYS A 75 16.26 -16.82 -15.90
CA LYS A 75 15.00 -17.17 -15.22
C LYS A 75 13.83 -17.27 -16.23
N LYS A 76 13.08 -18.38 -16.19
CA LYS A 76 11.92 -18.66 -17.09
C LYS A 76 10.56 -18.16 -16.60
N THR A 77 10.48 -17.53 -15.43
CA THR A 77 9.19 -17.13 -14.82
C THR A 77 8.75 -15.75 -15.29
N GLY A 78 7.43 -15.56 -15.43
CA GLY A 78 6.81 -14.28 -15.79
C GLY A 78 5.97 -14.37 -17.07
N SER A 79 5.20 -13.31 -17.35
CA SER A 79 4.43 -13.17 -18.58
C SER A 79 5.34 -13.23 -19.82
N ILE A 80 4.77 -13.56 -20.98
CA ILE A 80 5.54 -13.62 -22.24
C ILE A 80 6.24 -12.29 -22.55
N LYS A 81 5.57 -11.16 -22.26
CA LYS A 81 6.13 -9.81 -22.39
C LYS A 81 7.38 -9.61 -21.51
N ILE A 82 7.28 -9.95 -20.22
CA ILE A 82 8.40 -9.85 -19.26
C ILE A 82 9.56 -10.76 -19.69
N ARG A 83 9.27 -11.94 -20.23
CA ARG A 83 10.28 -12.87 -20.71
C ARG A 83 11.01 -12.38 -21.96
N ARG A 84 10.29 -11.81 -22.92
CA ARG A 84 10.85 -11.17 -24.12
C ARG A 84 11.73 -9.98 -23.76
N GLN A 85 11.24 -9.08 -22.91
CA GLN A 85 12.00 -7.95 -22.39
C GLN A 85 13.26 -8.40 -21.65
N ARG A 86 13.17 -9.47 -20.84
CA ARG A 86 14.33 -10.05 -20.16
C ARG A 86 15.36 -10.58 -21.14
N LEU A 87 14.94 -11.36 -22.14
CA LEU A 87 15.83 -11.90 -23.16
C LEU A 87 16.55 -10.77 -23.91
N PHE A 88 15.79 -9.75 -24.35
CA PHE A 88 16.32 -8.56 -25.01
C PHE A 88 17.38 -7.85 -24.15
N LEU A 89 17.08 -7.59 -22.87
CA LEU A 89 17.99 -6.91 -21.95
C LEU A 89 19.29 -7.70 -21.72
N HIS A 90 19.26 -9.03 -21.69
CA HIS A 90 20.47 -9.86 -21.52
C HIS A 90 21.33 -9.94 -22.78
N LEU A 91 20.74 -9.79 -23.97
CA LEU A 91 21.45 -9.81 -25.25
C LEU A 91 22.10 -8.45 -25.56
N HIS A 92 21.33 -7.38 -25.39
CA HIS A 92 21.68 -6.06 -25.93
C HIS A 92 22.21 -5.08 -24.88
N HIS A 93 21.94 -5.29 -23.59
CA HIS A 93 22.28 -4.32 -22.54
C HIS A 93 23.10 -4.89 -21.38
N ASP A 94 24.01 -4.06 -20.87
CA ASP A 94 24.83 -4.35 -19.70
C ASP A 94 24.08 -3.94 -18.41
N PRO A 95 23.92 -4.85 -17.43
CA PRO A 95 23.24 -4.54 -16.16
C PRO A 95 24.00 -3.50 -15.32
N LYS A 96 25.29 -3.29 -15.58
CA LYS A 96 26.10 -2.27 -14.89
C LYS A 96 26.02 -0.89 -15.54
N LYS A 97 25.69 -0.81 -16.84
CA LYS A 97 25.69 0.45 -17.60
C LYS A 97 24.31 1.09 -17.66
N LEU A 98 23.27 0.28 -17.82
CA LEU A 98 21.91 0.76 -17.96
C LEU A 98 21.19 0.65 -16.60
N LYS A 99 21.44 1.65 -15.74
CA LYS A 99 20.76 1.87 -14.45
C LYS A 99 19.84 3.09 -14.53
N ILE A 100 18.99 3.29 -13.52
CA ILE A 100 18.07 4.43 -13.43
C ILE A 100 18.82 5.77 -13.58
N ASP A 101 19.96 5.94 -12.90
CA ASP A 101 20.81 7.15 -12.99
C ASP A 101 21.39 7.39 -14.40
N ALA A 102 21.55 6.33 -15.18
CA ALA A 102 22.03 6.44 -16.56
C ALA A 102 20.91 6.86 -17.52
N LEU A 103 19.65 6.51 -17.22
CA LEU A 103 18.48 6.90 -18.02
C LEU A 103 18.22 8.41 -17.97
N GLU A 104 18.54 9.07 -16.86
CA GLU A 104 18.36 10.52 -16.71
C GLU A 104 19.25 11.32 -17.66
N LYS A 105 20.48 10.82 -17.86
CA LYS A 105 21.51 11.41 -18.74
C LYS A 105 21.27 11.15 -20.22
N MET A 106 20.40 10.20 -20.59
CA MET A 106 20.10 9.87 -21.98
C MET A 106 19.23 10.95 -22.65
N THR A 107 19.37 11.06 -23.98
CA THR A 107 18.52 11.99 -24.75
C THR A 107 17.10 11.44 -24.87
N ARG A 108 16.16 12.30 -25.27
CA ARG A 108 14.79 11.87 -25.54
C ARG A 108 14.75 10.79 -26.63
N ASP A 109 15.57 10.93 -27.66
CA ASP A 109 15.59 10.01 -28.80
C ASP A 109 16.14 8.63 -28.41
N ASP A 110 17.15 8.59 -27.54
CA ASP A 110 17.67 7.33 -26.97
C ASP A 110 16.58 6.61 -26.15
N LEU A 111 15.81 7.35 -25.35
CA LEU A 111 14.68 6.79 -24.59
C LEU A 111 13.55 6.34 -25.52
N HIS A 112 13.30 7.03 -26.62
CA HIS A 112 12.37 6.59 -27.66
C HIS A 112 12.82 5.29 -28.32
N ALA A 113 14.11 5.14 -28.63
CA ALA A 113 14.69 3.93 -29.19
C ALA A 113 14.58 2.75 -28.20
N LEU A 114 14.81 2.98 -26.90
CA LEU A 114 14.63 1.96 -25.87
C LEU A 114 13.15 1.57 -25.68
N CYS A 115 12.24 2.54 -25.67
CA CYS A 115 10.80 2.26 -25.63
C CYS A 115 10.34 1.49 -26.87
N SER A 116 10.88 1.81 -28.04
CA SER A 116 10.67 1.08 -29.29
C SER A 116 11.08 -0.39 -29.16
N ALA A 117 12.31 -0.63 -28.72
CA ALA A 117 12.85 -1.97 -28.60
C ALA A 117 12.16 -2.81 -27.52
N LEU A 118 11.71 -2.18 -26.42
CA LEU A 118 11.00 -2.86 -25.33
C LEU A 118 9.49 -3.03 -25.56
N LYS A 119 8.97 -2.56 -26.71
CA LYS A 119 7.53 -2.47 -27.06
C LYS A 119 6.72 -1.77 -25.95
N LEU A 120 7.17 -0.59 -25.57
CA LEU A 120 6.50 0.33 -24.65
C LEU A 120 5.88 1.50 -25.43
N PRO A 121 4.82 2.16 -24.91
CA PRO A 121 4.24 3.33 -25.55
C PRO A 121 5.28 4.45 -25.68
N ARG A 122 5.45 4.96 -26.90
CA ARG A 122 6.43 6.00 -27.28
C ARG A 122 5.92 7.43 -27.07
N SER A 123 4.65 7.60 -26.69
CA SER A 123 4.02 8.89 -26.44
C SER A 123 4.37 9.44 -25.05
N GLY A 124 4.56 10.76 -24.93
CA GLY A 124 4.73 11.43 -23.63
C GLY A 124 5.97 12.33 -23.51
N SER A 125 6.15 12.92 -22.32
CA SER A 125 7.32 13.73 -21.95
C SER A 125 8.56 12.85 -21.68
N LYS A 126 9.77 13.46 -21.67
CA LYS A 126 11.03 12.73 -21.34
C LYS A 126 10.92 11.98 -20.00
N ALA A 127 10.30 12.62 -19.00
CA ALA A 127 10.07 12.03 -17.69
C ALA A 127 9.13 10.82 -17.73
N GLN A 128 8.06 10.88 -18.53
CA GLN A 128 7.13 9.75 -18.69
C GLN A 128 7.79 8.54 -19.38
N LEU A 129 8.64 8.77 -20.39
CA LEU A 129 9.40 7.70 -21.05
C LEU A 129 10.43 7.07 -20.09
N LEU A 130 11.13 7.91 -19.33
CA LEU A 130 12.08 7.48 -18.31
C LEU A 130 11.38 6.62 -17.25
N ALA A 131 10.25 7.08 -16.70
CA ALA A 131 9.50 6.35 -15.67
C ALA A 131 9.07 4.96 -16.16
N ARG A 132 8.63 4.83 -17.41
CA ARG A 132 8.23 3.54 -18.00
C ARG A 132 9.42 2.59 -18.16
N ILE A 133 10.55 3.08 -18.67
CA ILE A 133 11.77 2.27 -18.81
C ILE A 133 12.31 1.88 -17.43
N ALA A 134 12.35 2.82 -16.48
CA ALA A 134 12.73 2.56 -15.10
C ALA A 134 11.83 1.48 -14.47
N GLY A 135 10.52 1.52 -14.70
CA GLY A 135 9.59 0.48 -14.25
C GLY A 135 9.93 -0.91 -14.81
N VAL A 136 10.33 -1.01 -16.09
CA VAL A 136 10.80 -2.27 -16.67
C VAL A 136 12.12 -2.73 -16.04
N LEU A 137 13.06 -1.82 -15.78
CA LEU A 137 14.33 -2.16 -15.14
C LEU A 137 14.12 -2.64 -13.69
N VAL A 138 13.29 -1.96 -12.90
CA VAL A 138 12.95 -2.37 -11.52
C VAL A 138 12.29 -3.75 -11.51
N ASN A 139 11.34 -3.99 -12.41
CA ASN A 139 10.69 -5.30 -12.54
C ASN A 139 11.68 -6.43 -12.92
N GLN A 140 12.80 -6.07 -13.57
CA GLN A 140 13.82 -7.04 -13.99
C GLN A 140 15.05 -7.05 -13.08
N GLU A 141 15.21 -6.14 -12.13
CA GLU A 141 16.41 -5.97 -11.30
C GLU A 141 16.82 -7.26 -10.56
N GLY A 142 15.83 -8.05 -10.14
CA GLY A 142 16.07 -9.33 -9.48
C GLY A 142 16.51 -10.48 -10.40
N SER A 143 16.28 -10.38 -11.73
CA SER A 143 16.44 -11.46 -12.72
C SER A 143 17.37 -11.12 -13.89
N TRP A 144 17.66 -9.84 -14.12
CA TRP A 144 18.58 -9.35 -15.14
C TRP A 144 20.00 -9.32 -14.60
N GLY A 145 20.99 -9.67 -15.43
CA GLY A 145 22.38 -9.88 -15.01
C GLY A 145 22.66 -11.15 -14.17
N LYS A 146 21.62 -11.89 -13.73
CA LYS A 146 21.77 -13.18 -13.03
C LYS A 146 21.55 -14.35 -13.99
N ILE A 147 22.62 -15.07 -14.26
CA ILE A 147 22.60 -16.33 -15.02
C ILE A 147 22.96 -17.47 -14.07
N LYS A 148 22.31 -18.63 -14.25
CA LYS A 148 22.62 -19.83 -13.45
C LYS A 148 24.06 -20.27 -13.69
N LYS A 149 24.82 -20.50 -12.62
CA LYS A 149 26.22 -20.99 -12.67
C LYS A 149 26.35 -22.38 -13.31
N SER A 150 25.27 -23.15 -13.36
CA SER A 150 25.18 -24.40 -14.09
C SER A 150 23.74 -24.67 -14.52
N LEU A 151 23.57 -25.29 -15.69
CA LEU A 151 22.29 -25.91 -16.04
C LEU A 151 22.13 -27.17 -15.18
N LYS A 152 21.00 -27.30 -14.45
CA LYS A 152 20.68 -28.57 -13.78
C LYS A 152 20.69 -29.70 -14.84
N ARG A 153 21.47 -30.74 -14.59
CA ARG A 153 21.55 -31.97 -15.42
C ARG A 153 20.12 -32.47 -15.68
N GLY A 154 19.67 -32.46 -16.93
CA GLY A 154 18.34 -32.95 -17.30
C GLY A 154 17.82 -32.42 -18.63
N ASP A 155 17.28 -31.19 -18.67
CA ASP A 155 16.16 -30.91 -19.58
C ASP A 155 16.32 -29.75 -20.59
N SER A 156 17.53 -29.30 -20.91
CA SER A 156 17.69 -28.37 -22.06
C SER A 156 17.58 -29.13 -23.38
N LYS A 157 16.35 -29.30 -23.87
CA LYS A 157 16.09 -29.52 -25.29
C LYS A 157 16.26 -28.17 -25.99
N ILE A 158 17.18 -28.09 -26.95
CA ILE A 158 17.33 -26.90 -27.79
C ILE A 158 16.07 -26.79 -28.63
N PRO A 159 15.36 -25.65 -28.63
CA PRO A 159 14.22 -25.44 -29.51
C PRO A 159 14.67 -25.52 -30.98
N GLU A 160 13.90 -26.23 -31.81
CA GLU A 160 14.11 -26.27 -33.26
C GLU A 160 13.72 -24.90 -33.84
N ALA A 161 14.57 -24.32 -34.69
CA ALA A 161 14.33 -23.00 -35.25
C ALA A 161 13.09 -23.01 -36.17
N PRO A 162 12.28 -21.93 -36.20
CA PRO A 162 11.16 -21.84 -37.14
C PRO A 162 11.68 -21.93 -38.58
N GLN A 163 11.15 -22.87 -39.37
CA GLN A 163 11.49 -23.03 -40.78
C GLN A 163 11.01 -21.78 -41.56
N LYS A 164 11.88 -21.19 -42.38
CA LYS A 164 11.50 -20.13 -43.32
C LYS A 164 10.72 -20.77 -44.46
N ASP A 165 9.47 -20.36 -44.67
CA ASP A 165 8.69 -20.77 -45.83
C ASP A 165 9.43 -20.39 -47.13
N PRO A 166 9.44 -21.27 -48.15
CA PRO A 166 10.05 -20.95 -49.44
C PRO A 166 9.27 -19.82 -50.14
N THR A 167 10.01 -18.99 -50.85
CA THR A 167 9.54 -17.81 -51.61
C THR A 167 8.31 -18.12 -52.49
N PRO A 168 7.36 -17.18 -52.64
CA PRO A 168 6.10 -17.40 -53.33
C PRO A 168 6.30 -17.84 -54.79
N VAL A 169 5.57 -18.88 -55.17
CA VAL A 169 5.51 -19.40 -56.55
C VAL A 169 4.61 -18.49 -57.38
N ASP A 170 5.09 -18.09 -58.55
CA ASP A 170 4.40 -17.25 -59.53
C ASP A 170 3.17 -17.98 -60.12
N PHE A 171 1.96 -17.43 -59.90
CA PHE A 171 0.67 -18.04 -60.25
C PHE A 171 0.22 -17.82 -61.71
N THR A 172 1.10 -17.42 -62.62
CA THR A 172 0.71 -17.11 -64.00
C THR A 172 0.60 -18.32 -64.95
N ARG A 173 0.49 -19.57 -64.46
CA ARG A 173 0.36 -20.75 -65.32
C ARG A 173 -0.86 -21.63 -64.98
N PRO A 174 -1.75 -21.91 -65.94
CA PRO A 174 -2.97 -22.68 -65.68
C PRO A 174 -2.65 -24.18 -65.56
N LEU A 175 -3.09 -24.80 -64.47
CA LEU A 175 -3.07 -26.25 -64.30
C LEU A 175 -4.43 -26.83 -64.68
N SER A 176 -4.40 -27.69 -65.69
CA SER A 176 -5.47 -28.63 -66.02
C SER A 176 -5.55 -29.74 -64.96
N GLY A 177 -6.76 -30.20 -64.68
CA GLY A 177 -7.03 -31.62 -64.38
C GLY A 177 -7.23 -32.02 -62.91
N ASP A 178 -8.51 -32.23 -62.59
CA ASP A 178 -9.10 -33.31 -61.78
C ASP A 178 -8.83 -33.38 -60.26
N VAL A 179 -9.83 -32.89 -59.51
CA VAL A 179 -10.05 -33.12 -58.08
C VAL A 179 -11.02 -34.30 -57.88
N ALA A 180 -10.63 -35.30 -57.10
CA ALA A 180 -11.53 -36.31 -56.54
C ALA A 180 -11.77 -36.04 -55.04
N PRO A 181 -12.99 -36.26 -54.50
CA PRO A 181 -13.39 -35.81 -53.16
C PRO A 181 -13.17 -36.88 -52.08
N ILE A 182 -12.91 -36.46 -50.83
CA ILE A 182 -12.98 -37.32 -49.64
C ILE A 182 -13.89 -36.68 -48.59
N ALA A 183 -14.76 -37.52 -48.05
CA ALA A 183 -15.97 -37.23 -47.30
C ALA A 183 -15.77 -37.02 -45.78
N ILE A 184 -16.79 -36.39 -45.18
CA ILE A 184 -17.01 -36.08 -43.77
C ILE A 184 -17.71 -37.26 -43.07
N ALA A 185 -17.38 -37.52 -41.80
CA ALA A 185 -18.20 -38.35 -40.89
C ALA A 185 -18.29 -37.72 -39.48
N PRO A 186 -19.47 -37.67 -38.84
CA PRO A 186 -19.69 -37.09 -37.50
C PRO A 186 -19.86 -38.15 -36.40
N THR A 187 -19.58 -37.81 -35.14
CA THR A 187 -20.09 -38.56 -33.98
C THR A 187 -20.45 -37.64 -32.81
N HIS A 188 -21.65 -37.83 -32.28
CA HIS A 188 -22.23 -37.17 -31.11
C HIS A 188 -22.08 -38.09 -29.88
N THR A 189 -21.91 -37.56 -28.67
CA THR A 189 -22.33 -38.30 -27.44
C THR A 189 -22.74 -37.34 -26.32
N SER A 190 -23.89 -37.66 -25.74
CA SER A 190 -24.65 -37.03 -24.65
C SER A 190 -24.16 -37.49 -23.27
N VAL A 191 -24.32 -36.68 -22.22
CA VAL A 191 -24.37 -37.15 -20.82
C VAL A 191 -25.43 -36.38 -20.02
N THR A 192 -26.30 -37.13 -19.35
CA THR A 192 -27.43 -36.76 -18.48
C THR A 192 -26.99 -36.86 -16.99
N PRO A 193 -27.67 -36.21 -16.01
CA PRO A 193 -27.25 -36.19 -14.59
C PRO A 193 -27.98 -37.22 -13.72
N THR A 194 -27.40 -37.68 -12.60
CA THR A 194 -28.11 -38.42 -11.52
C THR A 194 -27.37 -38.33 -10.17
N ILE A 195 -28.17 -38.16 -9.11
CA ILE A 195 -27.87 -38.05 -7.67
C ILE A 195 -28.00 -39.44 -7.00
N SER A 196 -27.20 -39.78 -5.97
CA SER A 196 -27.65 -40.41 -4.70
C SER A 196 -26.53 -40.75 -3.68
N GLN A 197 -26.70 -40.21 -2.47
CA GLN A 197 -26.57 -40.73 -1.09
C GLN A 197 -25.77 -42.02 -0.77
N VAL A 198 -25.00 -42.01 0.36
CA VAL A 198 -25.01 -42.99 1.48
C VAL A 198 -24.45 -42.31 2.77
N ALA A 199 -25.00 -42.68 3.92
CA ALA A 199 -24.78 -42.16 5.28
C ALA A 199 -24.07 -43.16 6.25
N GLU A 200 -23.87 -42.71 7.51
CA GLU A 200 -23.61 -43.41 8.82
C GLU A 200 -22.16 -43.43 9.39
N PRO A 201 -21.95 -43.53 10.74
CA PRO A 201 -22.69 -42.97 11.89
C PRO A 201 -21.77 -42.42 13.05
N ILE A 202 -22.40 -42.16 14.22
CA ILE A 202 -22.11 -41.28 15.39
C ILE A 202 -21.22 -41.94 16.49
N PRO A 203 -20.71 -41.22 17.53
CA PRO A 203 -21.44 -41.11 18.83
C PRO A 203 -21.35 -39.70 19.48
N ASP A 204 -22.45 -39.07 19.90
CA ASP A 204 -23.19 -39.21 21.17
C ASP A 204 -22.39 -38.82 22.42
N PHE A 205 -22.63 -37.58 22.88
CA PHE A 205 -22.52 -37.21 24.29
C PHE A 205 -23.78 -36.43 24.67
N GLU A 206 -24.53 -37.01 25.61
CA GLU A 206 -25.79 -36.49 26.13
C GLU A 206 -25.63 -35.23 27.00
N PRO A 207 -26.70 -34.42 27.12
CA PRO A 207 -26.74 -33.20 27.93
C PRO A 207 -27.10 -33.53 29.38
N MET A 208 -26.40 -32.91 30.34
CA MET A 208 -26.76 -33.01 31.76
C MET A 208 -27.26 -31.67 32.30
N ILE A 209 -28.35 -31.80 33.06
CA ILE A 209 -29.34 -30.83 33.47
C ILE A 209 -28.89 -29.98 34.67
N ASP A 210 -29.41 -28.75 34.68
CA ASP A 210 -29.59 -27.76 35.75
C ASP A 210 -29.14 -28.09 37.19
N THR A 211 -28.45 -27.13 37.81
CA THR A 211 -28.92 -26.55 39.09
C THR A 211 -28.28 -25.17 39.33
N PRO A 212 -28.99 -24.25 40.02
CA PRO A 212 -28.72 -22.82 40.00
C PRO A 212 -27.71 -22.42 41.07
N LEU A 213 -26.96 -21.34 40.86
CA LEU A 213 -26.23 -20.70 41.94
C LEU A 213 -26.72 -19.27 42.15
N ASP A 214 -27.18 -19.07 43.38
CA ASP A 214 -27.82 -17.90 43.93
C ASP A 214 -26.97 -16.64 43.91
N THR A 215 -27.69 -15.54 43.68
CA THR A 215 -27.35 -14.19 44.07
C THR A 215 -27.12 -14.09 45.58
N THR A 216 -25.95 -13.63 46.01
CA THR A 216 -25.79 -13.04 47.34
C THR A 216 -25.05 -11.71 47.23
N SER A 217 -25.84 -10.64 47.18
CA SER A 217 -25.49 -9.34 47.72
C SER A 217 -25.20 -9.49 49.21
N ILE A 218 -24.02 -9.08 49.68
CA ILE A 218 -23.83 -8.70 51.08
C ILE A 218 -23.15 -7.33 51.10
N ASN A 219 -23.93 -6.41 51.66
CA ASN A 219 -23.62 -5.08 52.11
C ASN A 219 -22.91 -5.16 53.48
N SER A 220 -21.91 -4.32 53.75
CA SER A 220 -21.47 -3.92 55.10
C SER A 220 -20.59 -2.66 54.92
N THR A 221 -21.11 -1.44 54.98
CA THR A 221 -21.36 -0.59 56.18
C THR A 221 -20.22 -0.51 57.18
N GLU A 222 -19.71 0.72 57.33
CA GLU A 222 -19.43 1.43 58.60
C GLU A 222 -18.14 0.98 59.35
N ASP A 223 -17.24 1.84 59.84
CA ASP A 223 -17.41 3.16 60.48
C ASP A 223 -16.07 3.91 60.64
N THR A 224 -16.19 5.17 61.08
CA THR A 224 -15.22 6.07 61.76
C THR A 224 -14.34 6.98 60.88
N ASP A 225 -14.27 8.31 61.04
CA ASP A 225 -15.00 9.27 61.87
C ASP A 225 -14.73 10.72 61.34
N PHE A 226 -15.82 11.49 61.25
CA PHE A 226 -16.02 12.94 61.49
C PHE A 226 -14.90 14.00 61.27
N GLU A 227 -15.15 14.86 60.26
CA GLU A 227 -15.23 16.36 60.20
C GLU A 227 -14.94 17.23 61.47
N PRO A 228 -14.89 18.60 61.37
CA PRO A 228 -14.43 19.54 60.32
C PRO A 228 -13.67 20.77 60.93
N MET A 229 -13.09 21.70 60.14
CA MET A 229 -13.07 23.13 60.53
C MET A 229 -12.72 24.12 59.40
N ILE A 230 -13.38 25.27 59.49
CA ILE A 230 -13.55 26.38 58.54
C ILE A 230 -12.64 27.57 58.95
N ASP A 231 -12.21 28.37 57.96
CA ASP A 231 -11.80 29.81 57.95
C ASP A 231 -10.72 30.30 58.95
N THR A 232 -9.76 31.19 58.67
CA THR A 232 -9.36 32.13 57.59
C THR A 232 -7.94 32.66 57.99
N PRO A 233 -7.44 33.84 57.54
CA PRO A 233 -6.35 34.04 56.58
C PRO A 233 -5.01 34.51 57.21
N ILE A 234 -3.84 34.19 56.65
CA ILE A 234 -2.59 34.88 57.01
C ILE A 234 -1.81 35.27 55.76
N GLN A 235 -1.42 36.54 55.76
CA GLN A 235 -0.79 37.34 54.73
C GLN A 235 0.61 36.85 54.38
N LEU A 236 0.93 36.94 53.09
CA LEU A 236 2.29 36.92 52.54
C LEU A 236 3.00 38.22 52.92
N GLU A 237 4.09 38.11 53.67
CA GLU A 237 5.17 39.11 53.70
C GLU A 237 6.52 38.40 53.56
N ASP A 238 7.42 39.09 52.85
CA ASP A 238 8.66 38.64 52.26
C ASP A 238 9.73 38.08 53.21
N SER A 239 10.65 37.34 52.58
CA SER A 239 12.11 37.32 52.82
C SER A 239 12.75 36.04 53.37
N HIS A 240 13.81 35.63 52.64
CA HIS A 240 14.90 34.70 52.98
C HIS A 240 14.65 33.19 52.87
N LEU A 241 14.86 32.66 51.67
CA LEU A 241 15.29 31.28 51.48
C LEU A 241 16.76 31.12 51.95
N PRO A 242 17.09 30.07 52.72
CA PRO A 242 18.45 29.78 53.11
C PRO A 242 19.22 29.08 51.97
N SER A 243 20.48 29.46 51.80
CA SER A 243 21.42 28.87 50.85
C SER A 243 21.82 27.43 51.22
N PRO A 244 21.93 26.50 50.27
CA PRO A 244 22.56 25.21 50.51
C PRO A 244 24.08 25.37 50.44
N ILE A 245 24.68 25.47 51.61
CA ILE A 245 26.11 25.30 51.86
C ILE A 245 26.47 23.81 51.68
N ALA A 246 27.31 23.46 50.71
CA ALA A 246 28.07 22.22 50.72
C ALA A 246 29.55 22.57 51.01
N LEU A 247 29.93 22.48 52.27
CA LEU A 247 31.32 22.59 52.71
C LEU A 247 32.08 21.33 52.25
N PRO A 248 33.39 21.42 51.92
CA PRO A 248 34.24 20.25 51.75
C PRO A 248 34.07 19.30 52.93
N THR A 249 34.15 18.01 52.63
CA THR A 249 34.08 16.93 53.61
C THR A 249 34.91 17.31 54.83
N GLN A 250 34.30 17.26 56.02
CA GLN A 250 34.87 17.74 57.28
C GLN A 250 36.30 17.22 57.53
N THR A 251 36.61 16.05 56.98
CA THR A 251 37.91 15.36 56.96
C THR A 251 39.02 16.10 56.18
N GLN A 252 38.70 16.75 55.06
CA GLN A 252 39.68 17.47 54.23
C GLN A 252 40.11 18.80 54.87
N ARG A 253 39.17 19.51 55.51
CA ARG A 253 39.46 20.75 56.25
C ARG A 253 40.37 20.50 57.45
N ALA A 254 40.00 19.53 58.28
CA ALA A 254 40.79 19.15 59.45
C ALA A 254 42.23 18.70 59.11
N SER A 255 42.48 18.21 57.89
CA SER A 255 43.80 17.73 57.45
C SER A 255 44.72 18.83 56.90
N LEU A 256 44.18 20.00 56.54
CA LEU A 256 44.93 21.16 56.05
C LEU A 256 45.30 22.14 57.18
N ASP A 257 44.47 22.20 58.24
CA ASP A 257 44.69 23.03 59.43
C ASP A 257 45.97 22.66 60.22
N ASP A 258 46.50 21.44 60.02
CA ASP A 258 47.77 20.96 60.60
C ASP A 258 49.03 21.52 59.89
N LYS A 259 48.86 22.23 58.77
CA LYS A 259 49.97 22.66 57.88
C LYS A 259 49.86 24.08 57.34
N LEU A 260 48.66 24.65 57.23
CA LEU A 260 48.44 26.05 56.91
C LEU A 260 47.54 26.70 57.95
N ALA A 261 47.80 27.98 58.24
CA ALA A 261 46.88 28.76 59.05
C ALA A 261 45.54 28.92 58.32
N PRO A 262 44.40 29.00 59.03
CA PRO A 262 43.08 29.16 58.41
C PRO A 262 43.00 30.39 57.50
N ASP A 263 43.71 31.46 57.84
CA ASP A 263 43.81 32.68 57.03
C ASP A 263 44.51 32.44 55.69
N GLN A 264 45.56 31.61 55.67
CA GLN A 264 46.28 31.25 54.44
C GLN A 264 45.47 30.30 53.56
N ILE A 265 44.63 29.45 54.16
CA ILE A 265 43.70 28.59 53.43
C ILE A 265 42.64 29.42 52.72
N GLN A 266 42.12 30.46 53.37
CA GLN A 266 41.12 31.34 52.77
C GLN A 266 41.73 32.21 51.66
N ASP A 267 42.91 32.80 51.87
CA ASP A 267 43.61 33.58 50.84
C ASP A 267 43.91 32.73 49.58
N LEU A 268 44.32 31.47 49.77
CA LEU A 268 44.51 30.53 48.67
C LEU A 268 43.23 30.26 47.87
N ARG A 269 42.09 30.11 48.54
CA ARG A 269 40.80 29.89 47.87
C ARG A 269 40.37 31.11 47.07
N ASP A 270 40.47 32.29 47.67
CA ASP A 270 40.09 33.54 47.00
C ASP A 270 40.94 33.75 45.74
N ARG A 271 42.22 33.35 45.75
CA ARG A 271 43.10 33.42 44.57
C ARG A 271 42.75 32.39 43.51
N VAL A 272 42.43 31.15 43.91
CA VAL A 272 41.96 30.10 42.99
C VAL A 272 40.66 30.53 42.29
N GLU A 273 39.73 31.15 43.01
CA GLU A 273 38.50 31.68 42.43
C GLU A 273 38.77 32.85 41.49
N ARG A 274 39.61 33.82 41.86
CA ARG A 274 40.00 34.92 40.97
C ARG A 274 40.71 34.42 39.70
N PHE A 275 41.62 33.46 39.84
CA PHE A 275 42.30 32.84 38.69
C PHE A 275 41.29 32.15 37.77
N SER A 276 40.41 31.32 38.34
CA SER A 276 39.37 30.60 37.58
C SER A 276 38.38 31.54 36.89
N GLN A 277 38.01 32.67 37.51
CA GLN A 277 37.15 33.69 36.91
C GLN A 277 37.87 34.45 35.80
N SER A 278 39.16 34.78 35.98
CA SER A 278 39.94 35.49 34.96
C SER A 278 40.16 34.68 33.68
N GLN A 279 40.09 33.35 33.78
CA GLN A 279 40.32 32.40 32.70
C GLN A 279 39.02 31.68 32.27
N ASP A 280 37.83 32.19 32.65
CA ASP A 280 36.51 31.64 32.28
C ASP A 280 36.35 30.11 32.53
N GLY A 281 37.04 29.55 33.53
CA GLY A 281 37.01 28.12 33.85
C GLY A 281 37.70 27.20 32.82
N VAL A 282 38.48 27.76 31.89
CA VAL A 282 39.27 27.03 30.89
C VAL A 282 40.66 27.67 30.77
N TRP A 283 41.68 27.03 31.34
CA TRP A 283 43.08 27.46 31.23
C TRP A 283 43.96 26.34 30.66
N SER A 284 45.08 26.73 30.06
CA SER A 284 46.11 25.82 29.55
C SER A 284 47.02 25.29 30.66
N PHE A 285 47.75 24.22 30.36
CA PHE A 285 48.73 23.67 31.29
C PHE A 285 49.84 24.69 31.63
N GLU A 286 50.22 25.53 30.67
CA GLU A 286 51.24 26.58 30.87
C GLU A 286 50.75 27.63 31.88
N GLU A 287 49.52 28.13 31.73
CA GLU A 287 48.90 29.10 32.66
C GLU A 287 48.68 28.51 34.06
N GLU A 288 48.32 27.23 34.17
CA GLU A 288 48.23 26.55 35.47
C GLU A 288 49.60 26.44 36.15
N THR A 289 50.66 26.18 35.37
CA THR A 289 52.02 26.08 35.90
C THR A 289 52.54 27.45 36.35
N GLU A 290 52.25 28.52 35.60
CA GLU A 290 52.59 29.89 35.98
C GLU A 290 51.89 30.29 37.30
N PHE A 291 50.60 29.97 37.43
CA PHE A 291 49.85 30.19 38.67
C PHE A 291 50.43 29.41 39.85
N LYS A 292 50.84 28.15 39.65
CA LYS A 292 51.50 27.35 40.69
C LYS A 292 52.88 27.89 41.05
N THR A 293 53.62 28.44 40.09
CA THR A 293 54.94 29.07 40.34
C THR A 293 54.82 30.37 41.12
N SER A 294 53.83 31.22 40.84
CA SER A 294 53.63 32.47 41.60
C SER A 294 53.25 32.21 43.05
N LEU A 295 52.44 31.19 43.31
CA LEU A 295 52.12 30.79 44.68
C LEU A 295 53.32 30.19 45.44
N LEU A 296 54.27 29.54 44.73
CA LEU A 296 55.54 29.07 45.31
C LEU A 296 56.49 30.23 45.64
N GLU A 297 56.55 31.26 44.79
CA GLU A 297 57.36 32.46 45.02
C GLU A 297 56.87 33.27 46.24
N GLU A 298 55.57 33.24 46.51
CA GLU A 298 54.95 33.87 47.68
C GLU A 298 55.05 33.04 48.97
N GLY A 299 55.75 31.89 48.93
CA GLY A 299 56.07 31.10 50.12
C GLY A 299 54.99 30.12 50.56
N ILE A 300 54.03 29.78 49.69
CA ILE A 300 53.00 28.78 49.98
C ILE A 300 53.57 27.38 49.65
N PRO A 301 53.50 26.40 50.57
CA PRO A 301 54.13 25.09 50.39
C PRO A 301 53.34 24.16 49.46
N ILE A 302 53.24 24.50 48.17
CA ILE A 302 52.58 23.68 47.13
C ILE A 302 53.33 22.38 46.84
N ASN A 303 54.63 22.33 47.15
CA ASN A 303 55.46 21.13 47.01
C ASN A 303 55.02 19.97 47.95
N HIS A 304 54.16 20.25 48.93
CA HIS A 304 53.61 19.20 49.76
C HIS A 304 52.46 18.48 49.03
N PRO A 305 52.49 17.13 48.89
CA PRO A 305 51.49 16.38 48.12
C PRO A 305 50.05 16.70 48.50
N ARG A 306 49.77 16.84 49.80
CA ARG A 306 48.40 17.16 50.29
C ARG A 306 47.91 18.57 49.94
N VAL A 307 48.81 19.54 49.88
CA VAL A 307 48.44 20.92 49.52
C VAL A 307 48.24 21.01 48.01
N SER A 308 49.07 20.32 47.23
CA SER A 308 48.89 20.17 45.79
C SER A 308 47.58 19.48 45.43
N ASP A 309 47.23 18.38 46.12
CA ASP A 309 45.96 17.66 45.90
C ASP A 309 44.74 18.54 46.23
N ALA A 310 44.81 19.29 47.33
CA ALA A 310 43.76 20.24 47.71
C ALA A 310 43.62 21.38 46.68
N LEU A 311 44.75 21.95 46.24
CA LEU A 311 44.80 23.00 45.22
C LEU A 311 44.20 22.51 43.89
N ASN A 312 44.57 21.31 43.43
CA ASN A 312 44.02 20.71 42.21
C ASN A 312 42.52 20.44 42.32
N SER A 313 42.04 20.01 43.50
CA SER A 313 40.62 19.83 43.76
C SER A 313 39.86 21.15 43.71
N TRP A 314 40.39 22.21 44.33
CA TRP A 314 39.77 23.54 44.34
C TRP A 314 39.79 24.20 42.97
N LEU A 315 40.88 24.02 42.20
CA LEU A 315 40.94 24.48 40.81
C LEU A 315 39.84 23.81 39.97
N ARG A 316 39.68 22.48 40.05
CA ARG A 316 38.59 21.77 39.34
C ARG A 316 37.21 22.25 39.75
N GLU A 317 36.99 22.41 41.05
CA GLU A 317 35.71 22.88 41.58
C GLU A 317 35.40 24.31 41.14
N ALA A 318 36.40 25.20 41.13
CA ALA A 318 36.25 26.57 40.66
C ALA A 318 35.98 26.61 39.14
N ALA A 319 36.66 25.77 38.35
CA ALA A 319 36.39 25.65 36.92
C ALA A 319 34.97 25.17 36.65
N ASP A 320 34.51 24.16 37.38
CA ASP A 320 33.14 23.64 37.26
C ASP A 320 32.12 24.71 37.67
N ARG A 321 32.38 25.49 38.71
CA ARG A 321 31.52 26.63 39.10
C ARG A 321 31.46 27.71 38.02
N VAL A 322 32.59 28.10 37.44
CA VAL A 322 32.60 29.11 36.37
C VAL A 322 31.91 28.57 35.11
N ARG A 323 32.11 27.30 34.77
CA ARG A 323 31.39 26.63 33.67
C ARG A 323 29.90 26.51 33.94
N MET A 324 29.48 26.25 35.18
CA MET A 324 28.07 26.25 35.57
C MET A 324 27.49 27.66 35.46
N SER A 325 28.23 28.71 35.87
CA SER A 325 27.80 30.11 35.72
C SER A 325 27.83 30.63 34.27
N ALA A 326 28.68 30.06 33.40
CA ALA A 326 28.72 30.35 31.97
C ALA A 326 27.63 29.58 31.20
N ASN A 327 27.24 28.40 31.69
CA ASN A 327 26.03 27.68 31.26
C ASN A 327 24.74 28.26 31.86
N ASP A 328 24.84 29.21 32.79
CA ASP A 328 23.76 30.12 33.16
C ASP A 328 23.62 31.27 32.14
N PHE A 329 23.65 30.92 30.84
CA PHE A 329 22.58 31.42 29.99
C PHE A 329 21.32 30.65 30.40
N ILE A 330 20.77 31.06 31.54
CA ILE A 330 19.42 30.73 31.95
C ILE A 330 18.55 31.32 30.84
N PRO A 331 17.93 30.55 29.92
CA PRO A 331 16.66 31.02 29.41
C PRO A 331 15.85 31.23 30.67
N ASN A 332 15.34 32.45 30.87
CA ASN A 332 14.39 32.80 31.93
C ASN A 332 13.77 31.54 32.48
N THR A 333 13.85 31.31 33.79
CA THR A 333 12.96 30.39 34.47
C THR A 333 11.55 30.74 34.00
N ALA A 334 11.11 30.05 32.96
CA ALA A 334 9.73 29.77 32.71
C ALA A 334 9.30 29.28 34.07
N THR A 335 8.35 30.02 34.66
CA THR A 335 7.20 29.36 35.26
C THR A 335 7.25 27.89 34.88
N HIS A 336 7.62 27.03 35.82
CA HIS A 336 7.49 25.59 35.65
C HIS A 336 6.01 25.42 35.38
N ASP A 337 5.65 25.40 34.10
CA ASP A 337 4.28 25.59 33.67
C ASP A 337 3.67 24.25 34.00
N ILE A 338 2.97 24.19 35.14
CA ILE A 338 2.36 22.96 35.64
C ILE A 338 1.54 22.32 34.52
N GLY A 339 0.98 23.14 33.61
CA GLY A 339 0.30 22.70 32.40
C GLY A 339 1.17 21.97 31.36
N GLU A 340 2.46 22.29 31.19
CA GLU A 340 3.36 21.56 30.29
C GLU A 340 3.68 20.15 30.82
N GLU A 341 3.95 20.01 32.11
CA GLU A 341 4.19 18.71 32.73
C GLU A 341 2.89 17.88 32.83
N GLU A 342 1.76 18.53 33.15
CA GLU A 342 0.44 17.89 33.14
C GLU A 342 0.06 17.40 31.74
N GLY A 343 0.22 18.23 30.71
CA GLY A 343 -0.07 17.82 29.34
C GLY A 343 0.91 16.78 28.79
N ARG A 344 2.16 16.72 29.28
CA ARG A 344 3.08 15.60 28.98
C ARG A 344 2.64 14.30 29.65
N LEU A 345 2.17 14.37 30.90
CA LEU A 345 1.62 13.22 31.63
C LEU A 345 0.34 12.71 30.96
N GLU A 346 -0.55 13.61 30.53
CA GLU A 346 -1.76 13.25 29.77
C GLU A 346 -1.40 12.58 28.43
N LEU A 347 -0.46 13.17 27.68
CA LEU A 347 0.02 12.61 26.43
C LEU A 347 0.63 11.22 26.62
N GLN A 348 1.35 11.00 27.71
CA GLN A 348 1.89 9.68 28.05
C GLN A 348 0.78 8.68 28.43
N ALA A 349 -0.22 9.13 29.19
CA ALA A 349 -1.37 8.31 29.59
C ALA A 349 -2.23 7.89 28.39
N ARG A 350 -2.42 8.78 27.41
CA ARG A 350 -3.18 8.55 26.16
C ARG A 350 -2.29 8.20 24.96
N SER A 351 -1.08 7.70 25.21
CA SER A 351 -0.11 7.38 24.16
C SER A 351 -0.61 6.37 23.12
N ALA A 352 -1.50 5.45 23.51
CA ALA A 352 -2.08 4.48 22.57
C ALA A 352 -3.06 5.11 21.56
N GLU A 353 -3.86 6.09 21.99
CA GLU A 353 -4.76 6.86 21.11
C GLU A 353 -3.92 7.70 20.14
N LEU A 354 -2.89 8.36 20.66
CA LEU A 354 -1.95 9.16 19.88
C LEU A 354 -1.20 8.33 18.84
N GLU A 355 -0.64 7.17 19.23
CA GLU A 355 0.05 6.27 18.29
C GLU A 355 -0.91 5.74 17.20
N SER A 356 -2.17 5.49 17.54
CA SER A 356 -3.18 5.09 16.56
C SER A 356 -3.48 6.21 15.56
N GLY A 357 -3.74 7.43 16.05
CA GLY A 357 -3.96 8.59 15.19
C GLY A 357 -2.76 8.90 14.31
N MET A 358 -1.54 8.79 14.85
CA MET A 358 -0.31 8.95 14.05
C MET A 358 -0.18 7.87 12.97
N ARG A 359 -0.54 6.61 13.24
CA ARG A 359 -0.51 5.55 12.22
C ARG A 359 -1.54 5.82 11.12
N ASP A 360 -2.72 6.31 11.48
CA ASP A 360 -3.77 6.65 10.51
C ASP A 360 -3.35 7.83 9.62
N PHE A 361 -2.80 8.89 10.21
CA PHE A 361 -2.18 9.99 9.48
C PHE A 361 -1.11 9.47 8.50
N LEU A 362 -0.23 8.56 8.91
CA LEU A 362 0.83 8.00 8.06
C LEU A 362 0.33 7.05 6.94
N LEU A 363 -0.96 6.69 6.92
CA LEU A 363 -1.56 5.96 5.79
C LEU A 363 -1.85 6.88 4.61
N VAL A 364 -2.24 8.13 4.88
CA VAL A 364 -2.72 9.08 3.85
C VAL A 364 -1.77 10.27 3.68
N GLY A 365 -1.31 10.86 4.79
CA GLY A 365 -0.49 12.06 4.85
C GLY A 365 1.02 11.82 4.81
N SER A 366 1.77 12.90 4.59
CA SER A 366 3.23 12.90 4.53
C SER A 366 3.84 13.84 5.56
N ILE A 367 4.87 13.38 6.28
CA ILE A 367 5.64 14.24 7.20
C ILE A 367 6.38 15.37 6.46
N GLY A 368 6.61 15.21 5.15
CA GLY A 368 7.27 16.22 4.33
C GLY A 368 6.39 17.45 4.04
N ASP A 369 5.08 17.35 4.27
CA ASP A 369 4.13 18.43 4.06
C ASP A 369 3.81 19.11 5.40
N SER A 370 4.16 20.39 5.51
CA SER A 370 3.95 21.15 6.74
C SER A 370 2.47 21.47 6.98
N ASP A 371 1.67 21.54 5.92
CA ASP A 371 0.25 21.90 6.02
C ASP A 371 -0.56 20.69 6.49
N ASP A 372 -0.25 19.48 5.98
CA ASP A 372 -0.85 18.23 6.44
C ASP A 372 -0.54 17.94 7.92
N VAL A 373 0.71 18.16 8.34
CA VAL A 373 1.11 17.97 9.74
C VAL A 373 0.42 18.97 10.66
N ALA A 374 0.17 20.21 10.19
CA ALA A 374 -0.60 21.19 10.95
C ALA A 374 -2.06 20.76 11.09
N ALA A 375 -2.70 20.30 10.01
CA ALA A 375 -4.07 19.80 10.03
C ALA A 375 -4.26 18.62 11.00
N PHE A 376 -3.32 17.67 11.01
CA PHE A 376 -3.33 16.56 11.97
C PHE A 376 -3.18 17.01 13.42
N ILE A 377 -2.31 17.99 13.66
CA ILE A 377 -2.12 18.59 14.99
C ILE A 377 -3.38 19.32 15.47
N ASP A 378 -4.08 20.00 14.57
CA ASP A 378 -5.34 20.66 14.86
C ASP A 378 -6.45 19.63 15.17
N GLU A 379 -6.50 18.50 14.47
CA GLU A 379 -7.40 17.39 14.78
C GLU A 379 -7.14 16.80 16.19
N LEU A 380 -5.88 16.62 16.58
CA LEU A 380 -5.52 16.20 17.94
C LEU A 380 -5.96 17.23 19.00
N SER A 381 -5.99 18.52 18.65
CA SER A 381 -6.52 19.55 19.56
C SER A 381 -8.03 19.38 19.80
N GLU A 382 -8.80 18.97 18.79
CA GLU A 382 -10.23 18.67 18.94
C GLU A 382 -10.50 17.43 19.80
N GLN A 383 -9.56 16.47 19.79
CA GLN A 383 -9.60 15.25 20.63
C GLN A 383 -9.17 15.50 22.09
N GLY A 384 -8.92 16.76 22.45
CA GLY A 384 -8.63 17.20 23.81
C GLY A 384 -7.16 17.18 24.21
N PHE A 385 -6.22 16.96 23.29
CA PHE A 385 -4.80 17.08 23.61
C PHE A 385 -4.41 18.56 23.77
N ALA A 386 -3.53 18.87 24.73
CA ALA A 386 -3.02 20.22 24.98
C ALA A 386 -1.99 20.70 23.92
N VAL A 387 -2.36 20.63 22.63
CA VAL A 387 -1.44 20.92 21.52
C VAL A 387 -1.13 22.42 21.34
N HIS A 388 -1.85 23.27 22.08
CA HIS A 388 -1.56 24.70 22.20
C HIS A 388 -0.20 24.98 22.86
N LEU A 389 0.33 24.04 23.66
CA LEU A 389 1.64 24.15 24.29
C LEU A 389 2.75 23.73 23.30
N PRO A 390 3.75 24.59 23.02
CA PRO A 390 4.82 24.29 22.07
C PRO A 390 5.62 23.03 22.41
N ALA A 391 5.84 22.77 23.70
CA ALA A 391 6.55 21.59 24.18
C ALA A 391 5.83 20.27 23.83
N ILE A 392 4.50 20.27 23.92
CA ILE A 392 3.65 19.12 23.60
C ILE A 392 3.61 18.91 22.09
N LYS A 393 3.45 19.99 21.31
CA LYS A 393 3.54 19.93 19.85
C LYS A 393 4.87 19.37 19.36
N ALA A 394 5.99 19.81 19.96
CA ALA A 394 7.32 19.29 19.64
C ALA A 394 7.46 17.80 20.01
N ASN A 395 6.86 17.36 21.12
CA ASN A 395 6.85 15.95 21.52
C ASN A 395 6.05 15.09 20.53
N ILE A 396 4.84 15.52 20.15
CA ILE A 396 4.01 14.86 19.12
C ILE A 396 4.79 14.73 17.81
N ILE A 397 5.42 15.81 17.33
CA ILE A 397 6.23 15.78 16.09
C ILE A 397 7.43 14.83 16.23
N SER A 398 8.09 14.80 17.38
CA SER A 398 9.20 13.87 17.66
C SER A 398 8.72 12.41 17.63
N GLN A 399 7.60 12.12 18.29
CA GLN A 399 7.00 10.78 18.30
C GLN A 399 6.52 10.37 16.90
N LEU A 400 5.90 11.28 16.14
CA LEU A 400 5.50 11.04 14.75
C LEU A 400 6.70 10.69 13.87
N ASN A 401 7.83 11.39 14.02
CA ASN A 401 9.08 11.09 13.32
C ASN A 401 9.71 9.75 13.75
N GLN A 402 9.59 9.36 15.02
CA GLN A 402 10.06 8.06 15.47
C GLN A 402 9.16 6.93 14.95
N LEU A 403 7.84 7.15 14.98
CA LEU A 403 6.87 6.19 14.50
C LEU A 403 6.97 6.00 12.99
N SER A 404 7.18 7.07 12.22
CA SER A 404 7.36 6.95 10.77
C SER A 404 8.62 6.18 10.40
N LYS A 405 9.72 6.35 11.14
CA LYS A 405 10.91 5.50 11.00
C LYS A 405 10.57 4.04 11.27
N ARG A 406 9.89 3.74 12.38
CA ARG A 406 9.44 2.37 12.71
C ARG A 406 8.52 1.80 11.63
N VAL A 407 7.53 2.55 11.16
CA VAL A 407 6.59 2.13 10.10
C VAL A 407 7.32 1.88 8.79
N ASN A 408 8.31 2.70 8.45
CA ASN A 408 9.12 2.50 7.26
C ASN A 408 10.03 1.25 7.41
N GLU A 409 10.61 1.03 8.58
CA GLU A 409 11.33 -0.20 8.91
C GLU A 409 10.43 -1.44 8.86
N GLU A 410 9.19 -1.35 9.38
CA GLU A 410 8.15 -2.39 9.28
C GLU A 410 7.84 -2.71 7.81
N LYS A 411 7.54 -1.69 6.99
CA LYS A 411 7.28 -1.84 5.55
C LYS A 411 8.47 -2.46 4.81
N ASN A 412 9.68 -2.02 5.11
CA ASN A 412 10.90 -2.57 4.49
C ASN A 412 11.13 -4.02 4.90
N ALA A 413 10.91 -4.35 6.18
CA ALA A 413 11.12 -5.69 6.73
C ALA A 413 10.11 -6.72 6.20
N VAL A 414 8.91 -6.30 5.77
CA VAL A 414 7.96 -7.20 5.07
C VAL A 414 8.56 -7.74 3.77
N SER A 415 9.32 -6.92 3.05
CA SER A 415 9.93 -7.29 1.76
C SER A 415 11.28 -8.00 1.88
N GLN A 416 11.97 -7.83 3.01
CA GLN A 416 13.30 -8.37 3.25
C GLN A 416 13.25 -9.72 4.00
N GLY A 417 14.29 -10.54 3.80
CA GLY A 417 14.48 -11.74 4.61
C GLY A 417 14.96 -11.38 6.03
N PRO A 418 14.93 -12.33 6.98
CA PRO A 418 15.37 -12.06 8.34
C PRO A 418 16.84 -11.61 8.38
N GLY A 419 17.11 -10.47 9.00
CA GLY A 419 18.45 -9.91 9.17
C GLY A 419 19.23 -10.56 10.31
N SER A 420 18.56 -11.18 11.28
CA SER A 420 19.20 -11.86 12.42
C SER A 420 18.60 -13.24 12.71
N TRP A 421 19.33 -14.07 13.47
CA TRP A 421 18.81 -15.39 13.89
C TRP A 421 17.60 -15.25 14.82
N ARG A 422 17.64 -14.29 15.75
CA ARG A 422 16.51 -13.95 16.63
C ARG A 422 15.27 -13.57 15.84
N GLU A 423 15.43 -12.73 14.81
CA GLU A 423 14.34 -12.32 13.94
C GLU A 423 13.78 -13.50 13.12
N ARG A 424 14.65 -14.37 12.58
CA ARG A 424 14.21 -15.58 11.87
C ARG A 424 13.43 -16.53 12.77
N ASP A 425 13.82 -16.66 14.05
CA ASP A 425 13.08 -17.49 15.01
C ASP A 425 11.74 -16.87 15.40
N ALA A 426 11.70 -15.55 15.63
CA ALA A 426 10.48 -14.80 15.88
C ALA A 426 9.49 -14.89 14.70
N LEU A 427 9.96 -14.79 13.46
CA LEU A 427 9.14 -14.97 12.26
C LEU A 427 8.58 -16.40 12.14
N ARG A 428 9.37 -17.43 12.50
CA ARG A 428 8.85 -18.81 12.55
C ARG A 428 7.77 -18.97 13.60
N ARG A 429 7.92 -18.31 14.74
CA ARG A 429 6.91 -18.30 15.78
C ARG A 429 5.63 -17.61 15.30
N LEU A 430 5.74 -16.48 14.60
CA LEU A 430 4.60 -15.81 13.97
C LEU A 430 3.88 -16.73 12.98
N GLU A 431 4.59 -17.41 12.09
CA GLU A 431 3.94 -18.34 11.13
C GLU A 431 3.28 -19.54 11.82
N LYS A 432 3.83 -20.02 12.95
CA LYS A 432 3.19 -21.11 13.73
C LYS A 432 1.87 -20.67 14.36
N VAL A 433 1.80 -19.43 14.82
CA VAL A 433 0.64 -18.91 15.57
C VAL A 433 -0.36 -18.19 14.66
N ARG A 434 0.03 -17.89 13.41
CA ARG A 434 -0.78 -17.15 12.43
C ARG A 434 -2.23 -17.63 12.29
N ALA A 435 -2.46 -18.95 12.29
CA ALA A 435 -3.81 -19.50 12.16
C ALA A 435 -4.68 -19.14 13.37
N GLN A 436 -4.12 -19.20 14.59
CA GLN A 436 -4.80 -18.81 15.82
C GLN A 436 -5.10 -17.30 15.82
N LEU A 437 -4.11 -16.48 15.43
CA LEU A 437 -4.30 -15.03 15.32
C LEU A 437 -5.44 -14.64 14.38
N LEU A 438 -5.63 -15.34 13.26
CA LEU A 438 -6.73 -15.06 12.33
C LEU A 438 -8.10 -15.39 12.95
N VAL A 439 -8.20 -16.49 13.70
CA VAL A 439 -9.44 -16.86 14.39
C VAL A 439 -9.77 -15.86 15.48
N ASP A 440 -8.77 -15.47 16.28
CA ASP A 440 -8.95 -14.49 17.36
C ASP A 440 -9.27 -13.10 16.79
N LEU A 441 -8.71 -12.74 15.62
CA LEU A 441 -8.96 -11.47 14.95
C LEU A 441 -10.43 -11.31 14.55
N ASP A 442 -11.04 -12.34 13.97
CA ASP A 442 -12.46 -12.28 13.60
C ASP A 442 -13.33 -12.07 14.85
N ALA A 443 -13.05 -12.77 15.96
CA ALA A 443 -13.74 -12.56 17.23
C ALA A 443 -13.53 -11.15 17.82
N ILE A 444 -12.32 -10.59 17.69
CA ILE A 444 -12.00 -9.24 18.14
C ILE A 444 -12.79 -8.21 17.33
N LEU A 445 -12.84 -8.35 16.00
CA LEU A 445 -13.57 -7.44 15.12
C LEU A 445 -15.07 -7.46 15.44
N ASP A 446 -15.64 -8.63 15.68
CA ASP A 446 -17.05 -8.77 16.07
C ASP A 446 -17.35 -8.10 17.43
N SER A 447 -16.42 -8.20 18.39
CA SER A 447 -16.57 -7.60 19.73
C SER A 447 -16.37 -6.08 19.79
N SER A 448 -15.71 -5.49 18.78
CA SER A 448 -15.28 -4.09 18.82
C SER A 448 -16.29 -3.09 18.23
N GLU A 449 -17.46 -3.55 17.78
CA GLU A 449 -18.56 -2.72 17.23
C GLU A 449 -18.12 -1.69 16.16
N GLY A 450 -17.06 -1.98 15.40
CA GLY A 450 -16.52 -1.08 14.37
C GLY A 450 -15.48 -0.07 14.84
N ASP A 451 -15.08 -0.08 16.12
CA ASP A 451 -13.94 0.70 16.62
C ASP A 451 -12.61 0.02 16.25
N MET A 452 -12.02 0.48 15.14
CA MET A 452 -10.80 -0.08 14.58
C MET A 452 -9.58 0.08 15.49
N VAL A 453 -9.55 1.14 16.29
CA VAL A 453 -8.45 1.43 17.20
C VAL A 453 -8.45 0.43 18.35
N LYS A 454 -9.62 0.22 18.97
CA LYS A 454 -9.78 -0.79 20.02
C LYS A 454 -9.48 -2.20 19.51
N ALA A 455 -9.99 -2.54 18.31
CA ALA A 455 -9.72 -3.83 17.68
C ALA A 455 -8.22 -4.06 17.46
N ARG A 456 -7.48 -3.04 17.00
CA ARG A 456 -6.04 -3.14 16.77
C ARG A 456 -5.25 -3.33 18.07
N ILE A 457 -5.59 -2.60 19.13
CA ILE A 457 -4.96 -2.71 20.44
C ILE A 457 -5.21 -4.11 21.04
N ALA A 458 -6.45 -4.61 20.94
CA ALA A 458 -6.80 -5.95 21.39
C ALA A 458 -6.03 -7.03 20.61
N PHE A 459 -5.90 -6.86 19.29
CA PHE A 459 -5.15 -7.79 18.44
C PHE A 459 -3.65 -7.83 18.78
N GLU A 460 -3.03 -6.68 19.03
CA GLU A 460 -1.64 -6.63 19.50
C GLU A 460 -1.46 -7.29 20.86
N LYS A 461 -2.43 -7.12 21.77
CA LYS A 461 -2.40 -7.75 23.09
C LYS A 461 -2.39 -9.27 22.96
N VAL A 462 -3.28 -9.83 22.14
CA VAL A 462 -3.32 -11.28 21.85
C VAL A 462 -1.99 -11.76 21.24
N ALA A 463 -1.41 -10.98 20.31
CA ALA A 463 -0.10 -11.31 19.74
C ALA A 463 1.02 -11.38 20.79
N ARG A 464 1.02 -10.47 21.79
CA ARG A 464 1.98 -10.49 22.90
C ARG A 464 1.75 -11.70 23.83
N GLU A 465 0.50 -12.03 24.13
CA GLU A 465 0.14 -13.20 24.95
C GLU A 465 0.59 -14.52 24.31
N LEU A 466 0.59 -14.60 22.98
CA LEU A 466 1.11 -15.73 22.22
C LEU A 466 2.65 -15.76 22.12
N GLY A 467 3.32 -14.78 22.72
CA GLY A 467 4.77 -14.68 22.82
C GLY A 467 5.45 -14.15 21.56
N LEU A 468 4.78 -13.27 20.81
CA LEU A 468 5.40 -12.53 19.71
C LEU A 468 6.09 -11.27 20.22
N ASP A 469 7.30 -11.03 19.74
CA ASP A 469 8.09 -9.84 20.08
C ASP A 469 7.81 -8.71 19.08
N LEU A 470 6.86 -7.84 19.42
CA LEU A 470 6.46 -6.69 18.60
C LEU A 470 7.53 -5.59 18.53
N ARG A 471 8.62 -5.69 19.30
CA ARG A 471 9.75 -4.74 19.18
C ARG A 471 10.53 -4.96 17.89
N LEU A 472 10.39 -6.12 17.27
CA LEU A 472 11.00 -6.43 15.98
C LEU A 472 10.10 -5.93 14.85
N ALA A 473 10.58 -4.96 14.06
CA ALA A 473 9.86 -4.37 12.95
C ALA A 473 9.32 -5.42 11.94
N ALA A 474 10.08 -6.50 11.70
CA ALA A 474 9.64 -7.58 10.82
C ALA A 474 8.42 -8.37 11.33
N VAL A 475 8.26 -8.49 12.64
CA VAL A 475 7.12 -9.17 13.27
C VAL A 475 5.94 -8.21 13.38
N SER A 476 6.19 -6.99 13.88
CA SER A 476 5.18 -5.92 14.00
C SER A 476 4.54 -5.61 12.64
N GLY A 477 5.34 -5.35 11.61
CA GLY A 477 4.83 -5.02 10.27
C GLY A 477 4.02 -6.15 9.62
N ARG A 478 4.37 -7.42 9.87
CA ARG A 478 3.58 -8.56 9.38
C ARG A 478 2.29 -8.77 10.17
N LEU A 479 2.29 -8.47 11.46
CA LEU A 479 1.09 -8.52 12.29
C LEU A 479 0.09 -7.45 11.83
N HIS A 480 0.53 -6.20 11.70
CA HIS A 480 -0.33 -5.12 11.19
C HIS A 480 -0.77 -5.36 9.75
N GLY A 481 0.12 -5.85 8.88
CA GLY A 481 -0.26 -6.24 7.53
C GLY A 481 -1.31 -7.36 7.47
N LEU A 482 -1.34 -8.26 8.47
CA LEU A 482 -2.37 -9.29 8.58
C LEU A 482 -3.71 -8.69 9.03
N PHE A 483 -3.69 -7.77 10.00
CA PHE A 483 -4.86 -7.02 10.46
C PHE A 483 -5.49 -6.21 9.31
N ASP A 484 -4.69 -5.38 8.65
CA ASP A 484 -5.14 -4.50 7.58
C ASP A 484 -5.69 -5.31 6.38
N LEU A 485 -5.02 -6.43 6.03
CA LEU A 485 -5.49 -7.32 4.98
C LEU A 485 -6.83 -7.96 5.33
N GLN A 486 -7.02 -8.41 6.58
CA GLN A 486 -8.28 -9.03 6.99
C GLN A 486 -9.44 -8.02 6.95
N ILE A 487 -9.20 -6.77 7.34
CA ILE A 487 -10.20 -5.70 7.24
C ILE A 487 -10.59 -5.48 5.79
N SER A 488 -9.61 -5.31 4.90
CA SER A 488 -9.87 -5.14 3.46
C SER A 488 -10.58 -6.37 2.85
N LEU A 489 -10.23 -7.57 3.30
CA LEU A 489 -10.92 -8.79 2.89
C LEU A 489 -12.36 -8.85 3.41
N ASN A 490 -12.61 -8.44 4.66
CA ASN A 490 -13.95 -8.40 5.22
C ASN A 490 -14.81 -7.31 4.55
N GLU A 491 -14.23 -6.16 4.23
CA GLU A 491 -14.88 -5.11 3.43
C GLU A 491 -15.22 -5.60 2.03
N SER A 492 -14.28 -6.24 1.32
CA SER A 492 -14.55 -6.80 -0.01
C SER A 492 -15.53 -7.97 0.02
N ARG A 493 -15.53 -8.81 1.07
CA ARG A 493 -16.55 -9.84 1.31
C ARG A 493 -17.92 -9.22 1.58
N ALA A 494 -17.98 -8.14 2.35
CA ALA A 494 -19.21 -7.39 2.59
C ALA A 494 -19.75 -6.82 1.26
N LEU A 495 -18.89 -6.29 0.39
CA LEU A 495 -19.27 -5.86 -0.96
C LEU A 495 -19.73 -7.02 -1.87
N GLN A 496 -19.30 -8.25 -1.60
CA GLN A 496 -19.76 -9.45 -2.30
C GLN A 496 -21.08 -10.01 -1.74
N ASP A 497 -21.54 -9.57 -0.56
CA ASP A 497 -22.87 -9.95 -0.06
C ASP A 497 -23.95 -9.32 -0.97
N PRO A 498 -24.83 -10.13 -1.59
CA PRO A 498 -25.89 -9.61 -2.45
C PRO A 498 -26.79 -8.59 -1.75
N ARG A 499 -26.96 -8.66 -0.42
CA ARG A 499 -27.78 -7.73 0.35
C ARG A 499 -27.11 -6.35 0.50
N ILE A 500 -25.82 -6.31 0.81
CA ILE A 500 -25.08 -5.06 0.96
C ILE A 500 -24.88 -4.41 -0.41
N ALA A 501 -24.53 -5.21 -1.44
CA ALA A 501 -24.42 -4.74 -2.81
C ALA A 501 -25.74 -4.16 -3.35
N ARG A 502 -26.89 -4.76 -2.99
CA ARG A 502 -28.22 -4.20 -3.29
C ARG A 502 -28.43 -2.85 -2.63
N ARG A 503 -28.19 -2.77 -1.31
CA ARG A 503 -28.36 -1.53 -0.55
C ARG A 503 -27.49 -0.41 -1.12
N GLU A 504 -26.23 -0.70 -1.46
CA GLU A 504 -25.32 0.27 -2.07
C GLU A 504 -25.84 0.77 -3.43
N ARG A 505 -26.34 -0.14 -4.29
CA ARG A 505 -26.98 0.26 -5.56
C ARG A 505 -28.22 1.14 -5.35
N VAL A 506 -29.06 0.80 -4.37
CA VAL A 506 -30.24 1.60 -4.03
C VAL A 506 -29.83 2.98 -3.51
N VAL A 507 -28.85 3.06 -2.60
CA VAL A 507 -28.33 4.32 -2.07
C VAL A 507 -27.73 5.18 -3.19
N ARG A 508 -26.98 4.58 -4.11
CA ARG A 508 -26.41 5.27 -5.26
C ARG A 508 -27.49 5.89 -6.15
N ILE A 509 -28.61 5.18 -6.38
CA ILE A 509 -29.76 5.69 -7.14
C ILE A 509 -30.50 6.79 -6.36
N LEU A 510 -30.69 6.63 -5.05
CA LEU A 510 -31.33 7.63 -4.20
C LEU A 510 -30.53 8.94 -4.20
N GLN A 511 -29.22 8.86 -4.00
CA GLN A 511 -28.31 10.00 -3.88
C GLN A 511 -27.85 10.58 -5.23
N HIS A 512 -28.11 9.91 -6.35
CA HIS A 512 -27.72 10.38 -7.67
C HIS A 512 -28.22 11.82 -7.93
N GLY A 513 -27.33 12.80 -8.07
CA GLY A 513 -27.71 14.20 -8.26
C GLY A 513 -28.41 14.85 -7.05
N ALA A 514 -28.18 14.37 -5.83
CA ALA A 514 -28.74 14.96 -4.60
C ALA A 514 -28.24 16.39 -4.31
N VAL A 515 -27.15 16.81 -4.96
CA VAL A 515 -26.60 18.17 -4.91
C VAL A 515 -27.62 19.20 -5.44
N HIS A 516 -28.45 18.82 -6.41
CA HIS A 516 -29.45 19.71 -7.03
C HIS A 516 -30.81 19.73 -6.30
N LEU A 517 -30.97 18.93 -5.24
CA LEU A 517 -32.22 18.85 -4.49
C LEU A 517 -32.33 19.94 -3.42
N ASN A 518 -33.56 20.35 -3.13
CA ASN A 518 -33.88 21.22 -2.00
C ASN A 518 -33.44 20.59 -0.66
N ALA A 519 -33.13 21.44 0.32
CA ALA A 519 -32.64 21.00 1.63
C ALA A 519 -33.61 20.05 2.37
N GLU A 520 -34.93 20.24 2.20
CA GLU A 520 -35.94 19.32 2.76
C GLU A 520 -35.95 17.95 2.07
N SER A 521 -35.75 17.94 0.74
CA SER A 521 -35.68 16.71 -0.06
C SER A 521 -34.42 15.90 0.28
N ARG A 522 -33.28 16.59 0.44
CA ARG A 522 -32.01 15.99 0.86
C ARG A 522 -32.11 15.36 2.25
N LYS A 523 -32.64 16.09 3.24
CA LYS A 523 -32.91 15.56 4.60
C LYS A 523 -33.83 14.33 4.57
N SER A 524 -34.79 14.28 3.67
CA SER A 524 -35.69 13.13 3.54
C SER A 524 -34.98 11.90 2.95
N LEU A 525 -34.08 12.09 1.98
CA LEU A 525 -33.22 11.04 1.44
C LEU A 525 -32.21 10.52 2.46
N ASP A 526 -31.53 11.41 3.19
CA ASP A 526 -30.56 11.03 4.24
C ASP A 526 -31.25 10.18 5.33
N ARG A 527 -32.51 10.48 5.66
CA ARG A 527 -33.32 9.68 6.60
C ARG A 527 -33.73 8.31 6.03
N ILE A 528 -33.91 8.19 4.71
CA ILE A 528 -34.21 6.90 4.05
C ILE A 528 -32.94 6.06 3.98
N GLU A 529 -31.80 6.66 3.64
CA GLU A 529 -30.49 5.99 3.60
C GLU A 529 -30.10 5.40 4.96
N ARG A 530 -30.23 6.18 6.03
CA ARG A 530 -29.99 5.70 7.41
C ARG A 530 -30.89 4.53 7.81
N ASN A 531 -32.03 4.34 7.14
CA ASN A 531 -32.96 3.24 7.36
C ASN A 531 -33.25 2.45 6.07
N ILE A 532 -32.21 2.15 5.29
CA ILE A 532 -32.36 1.45 4.01
C ILE A 532 -32.95 0.05 4.19
N GLN A 533 -32.61 -0.63 5.30
CA GLN A 533 -33.17 -1.94 5.64
C GLN A 533 -34.70 -1.87 5.85
N GLY A 534 -35.19 -0.83 6.54
CA GLY A 534 -36.63 -0.64 6.72
C GLY A 534 -37.34 -0.31 5.40
N PHE A 535 -36.67 0.35 4.46
CA PHE A 535 -37.19 0.58 3.11
C PHE A 535 -37.28 -0.74 2.31
N GLU A 536 -36.23 -1.57 2.33
CA GLU A 536 -36.24 -2.88 1.67
C GLU A 536 -37.39 -3.78 2.16
N GLN A 537 -37.60 -3.86 3.48
CA GLN A 537 -38.67 -4.66 4.08
C GLN A 537 -40.07 -4.22 3.62
N VAL A 538 -40.27 -2.91 3.42
CA VAL A 538 -41.54 -2.37 2.94
C VAL A 538 -41.78 -2.76 1.48
N VAL A 539 -40.74 -2.63 0.64
CA VAL A 539 -40.81 -3.03 -0.76
C VAL A 539 -41.06 -4.53 -0.88
N GLU A 540 -40.35 -5.35 -0.10
CA GLU A 540 -40.55 -6.80 -0.03
C GLU A 540 -41.99 -7.16 0.39
N ALA A 541 -42.52 -6.53 1.44
CA ALA A 541 -43.89 -6.79 1.89
C ALA A 541 -44.96 -6.41 0.85
N ILE A 542 -44.73 -5.34 0.09
CA ILE A 542 -45.62 -4.92 -1.00
C ILE A 542 -45.56 -5.95 -2.15
N LEU A 543 -44.35 -6.31 -2.60
CA LEU A 543 -44.15 -7.22 -3.73
C LEU A 543 -44.54 -8.68 -3.44
N THR A 544 -44.36 -9.12 -2.19
CA THR A 544 -44.82 -10.45 -1.74
C THR A 544 -46.34 -10.57 -1.83
N LYS A 545 -47.06 -9.44 -1.65
CA LYS A 545 -48.52 -9.40 -1.71
C LYS A 545 -49.05 -9.24 -3.15
N SER A 546 -48.26 -8.70 -4.07
CA SER A 546 -48.68 -8.39 -5.44
C SER A 546 -48.25 -9.43 -6.50
N GLU A 547 -47.83 -10.63 -6.11
CA GLU A 547 -47.47 -11.74 -7.03
C GLU A 547 -46.69 -11.27 -8.28
N SER A 548 -45.57 -10.55 -8.07
CA SER A 548 -44.63 -10.08 -9.11
C SER A 548 -45.04 -8.89 -10.00
N SER A 549 -46.09 -8.13 -9.66
CA SER A 549 -46.36 -6.83 -10.32
C SER A 549 -45.82 -5.63 -9.53
N TYR A 550 -45.19 -4.69 -10.24
CA TYR A 550 -44.76 -3.38 -9.71
C TYR A 550 -45.29 -2.22 -10.58
N GLY A 551 -46.62 -2.19 -10.72
CA GLY A 551 -47.33 -1.17 -11.48
C GLY A 551 -47.66 0.06 -10.64
N GLU A 552 -48.51 0.94 -11.19
CA GLU A 552 -48.88 2.22 -10.58
C GLU A 552 -49.57 2.07 -9.21
N GLY A 553 -50.25 0.95 -8.98
CA GLY A 553 -50.90 0.62 -7.70
C GLY A 553 -49.89 0.34 -6.58
N GLU A 554 -48.91 -0.53 -6.82
CA GLU A 554 -47.86 -0.86 -5.87
C GLU A 554 -46.91 0.32 -5.62
N GLN A 555 -46.61 1.08 -6.67
CA GLN A 555 -45.83 2.32 -6.57
C GLN A 555 -46.54 3.35 -5.68
N THR A 556 -47.87 3.49 -5.82
CA THR A 556 -48.66 4.39 -4.98
C THR A 556 -48.73 3.90 -3.53
N LEU A 557 -48.80 2.59 -3.29
CA LEU A 557 -48.75 2.01 -1.95
C LEU A 557 -47.41 2.28 -1.26
N LEU A 558 -46.29 2.13 -1.98
CA LEU A 558 -44.96 2.43 -1.45
C LEU A 558 -44.84 3.90 -1.01
N ILE A 559 -45.29 4.83 -1.87
CA ILE A 559 -45.27 6.27 -1.56
C ILE A 559 -46.18 6.58 -0.36
N ARG A 560 -47.40 6.05 -0.34
CA ARG A 560 -48.35 6.28 0.76
C ARG A 560 -47.83 5.74 2.10
N PHE A 561 -47.16 4.59 2.09
CA PHE A 561 -46.59 4.00 3.29
C PHE A 561 -45.44 4.86 3.85
N LEU A 562 -44.59 5.38 2.97
CA LEU A 562 -43.51 6.29 3.36
C LEU A 562 -44.04 7.65 3.86
N GLU A 563 -45.10 8.19 3.26
CA GLU A 563 -45.79 9.38 3.78
C GLU A 563 -46.38 9.13 5.17
N GLN A 564 -46.99 7.97 5.39
CA GLN A 564 -47.55 7.60 6.70
C GLN A 564 -46.47 7.49 7.80
N ARG A 565 -45.24 7.13 7.43
CA ARG A 565 -44.06 7.17 8.33
C ARG A 565 -43.43 8.55 8.47
N GLY A 566 -44.01 9.59 7.87
CA GLY A 566 -43.54 10.97 7.99
C GLY A 566 -42.38 11.32 7.06
N TYR A 567 -42.20 10.59 5.96
CA TYR A 567 -41.28 10.98 4.89
C TYR A 567 -42.00 11.83 3.83
N LYS A 568 -41.45 13.00 3.49
CA LYS A 568 -42.00 13.87 2.45
C LYS A 568 -41.53 13.43 1.05
N VAL A 569 -42.08 12.33 0.55
CA VAL A 569 -41.56 11.64 -0.65
C VAL A 569 -42.38 11.87 -1.92
N ASN A 570 -43.60 12.38 -1.80
CA ASN A 570 -44.51 12.64 -2.91
C ASN A 570 -44.27 14.02 -3.56
N THR A 571 -43.01 14.26 -3.92
CA THR A 571 -42.59 15.42 -4.70
C THR A 571 -42.19 14.97 -6.10
N ALA A 572 -42.26 15.87 -7.09
CA ALA A 572 -41.91 15.55 -8.47
C ALA A 572 -40.45 15.05 -8.63
N GLU A 573 -39.57 15.42 -7.70
CA GLU A 573 -38.15 15.05 -7.70
C GLU A 573 -37.87 13.72 -6.99
N LEU A 574 -38.54 13.44 -5.87
CA LEU A 574 -38.26 12.27 -5.03
C LEU A 574 -39.11 11.06 -5.42
N ARG A 575 -40.37 11.27 -5.81
CA ARG A 575 -41.30 10.20 -6.16
C ARG A 575 -40.73 9.26 -7.24
N PRO A 576 -40.15 9.76 -8.34
CA PRO A 576 -39.62 8.88 -9.37
C PRO A 576 -38.36 8.10 -8.92
N ARG A 577 -37.53 8.71 -8.06
CA ARG A 577 -36.32 8.05 -7.51
C ARG A 577 -36.68 6.90 -6.60
N ILE A 578 -37.63 7.12 -5.70
CA ILE A 578 -38.08 6.12 -4.73
C ILE A 578 -38.79 4.98 -5.43
N VAL A 579 -39.59 5.30 -6.46
CA VAL A 579 -40.24 4.30 -7.30
C VAL A 579 -39.20 3.46 -8.06
N ALA A 580 -38.18 4.06 -8.68
CA ALA A 580 -37.10 3.32 -9.34
C ALA A 580 -36.33 2.43 -8.35
N CYS A 581 -36.04 2.94 -7.14
CA CYS A 581 -35.39 2.18 -6.08
C CYS A 581 -36.19 0.94 -5.65
N GLY A 582 -37.51 1.07 -5.50
CA GLY A 582 -38.39 -0.07 -5.21
C GLY A 582 -38.39 -1.11 -6.32
N GLY A 583 -38.31 -0.68 -7.59
CA GLY A 583 -38.18 -1.58 -8.73
C GLY A 583 -36.85 -2.34 -8.73
N VAL A 584 -35.73 -1.66 -8.46
CA VAL A 584 -34.40 -2.29 -8.35
C VAL A 584 -34.35 -3.31 -7.22
N VAL A 585 -34.90 -2.99 -6.05
CA VAL A 585 -35.02 -3.95 -4.94
C VAL A 585 -35.84 -5.17 -5.36
N GLY A 586 -36.96 -4.97 -6.04
CA GLY A 586 -37.81 -6.08 -6.49
C GLY A 586 -37.15 -6.98 -7.53
N VAL A 587 -36.35 -6.43 -8.45
CA VAL A 587 -35.59 -7.22 -9.43
C VAL A 587 -34.54 -8.08 -8.75
N GLU A 588 -33.82 -7.51 -7.78
CA GLU A 588 -32.73 -8.21 -7.11
C GLU A 588 -33.19 -9.24 -6.09
N MET A 589 -34.39 -9.07 -5.53
CA MET A 589 -35.06 -10.06 -4.70
C MET A 589 -35.77 -11.15 -5.53
N GLY A 590 -35.75 -11.04 -6.87
CA GLY A 590 -36.31 -12.03 -7.79
C GLY A 590 -37.83 -11.92 -7.99
N TYR A 591 -38.46 -10.85 -7.50
CA TYR A 591 -39.89 -10.60 -7.67
C TYR A 591 -40.23 -9.89 -8.99
N LEU A 592 -39.27 -9.25 -9.66
CA LEU A 592 -39.47 -8.49 -10.90
C LEU A 592 -38.42 -8.83 -11.96
N SER A 593 -38.75 -8.63 -13.24
CA SER A 593 -37.77 -8.69 -14.33
C SER A 593 -37.08 -7.32 -14.51
N PRO A 594 -35.79 -7.26 -14.93
CA PRO A 594 -35.10 -5.99 -15.23
C PRO A 594 -35.81 -5.06 -16.25
N ARG A 595 -36.83 -5.56 -16.96
CA ARG A 595 -37.66 -4.80 -17.90
C ARG A 595 -38.81 -4.04 -17.25
N ASP A 596 -39.19 -4.42 -16.05
CA ASP A 596 -40.36 -3.88 -15.33
C ASP A 596 -39.96 -2.77 -14.34
N VAL A 597 -38.68 -2.39 -14.31
CA VAL A 597 -38.18 -1.28 -13.48
C VAL A 597 -38.55 0.05 -14.12
N PRO A 598 -39.28 0.93 -13.41
CA PRO A 598 -39.55 2.28 -13.89
C PRO A 598 -38.24 3.03 -14.07
N THR A 599 -38.01 3.57 -15.27
CA THR A 599 -36.84 4.40 -15.54
C THR A 599 -36.97 5.72 -14.80
N LEU A 600 -35.84 6.22 -14.29
CA LEU A 600 -35.80 7.57 -13.73
C LEU A 600 -36.19 8.57 -14.84
N PRO A 601 -37.09 9.53 -14.60
CA PRO A 601 -37.22 10.67 -15.49
C PRO A 601 -35.87 11.39 -15.46
N SER A 602 -35.16 11.35 -16.58
CA SER A 602 -33.91 12.07 -16.82
C SER A 602 -34.20 13.57 -16.88
N GLY A 603 -34.45 14.16 -15.71
CA GLY A 603 -34.59 15.58 -15.46
C GLY A 603 -33.31 16.15 -14.85
N ILE A 604 -32.18 15.93 -15.52
CA ILE A 604 -31.01 16.81 -15.41
C ILE A 604 -30.75 17.17 -16.86
N SER A 605 -31.02 18.42 -17.22
CA SER A 605 -30.54 18.99 -18.48
C SER A 605 -29.02 18.96 -18.44
N LEU A 606 -28.45 17.87 -18.93
CA LEU A 606 -27.04 17.82 -19.33
C LEU A 606 -26.91 18.87 -20.44
N SER A 607 -26.04 19.85 -20.23
CA SER A 607 -25.67 20.77 -21.32
C SER A 607 -25.07 19.96 -22.47
N GLU A 608 -25.21 20.40 -23.74
CA GLU A 608 -24.66 19.68 -24.91
C GLU A 608 -23.18 19.31 -24.73
N ASN A 609 -22.42 20.11 -23.99
CA ASN A 609 -21.01 19.85 -23.66
C ASN A 609 -20.80 18.72 -22.65
N GLU A 610 -21.73 18.51 -21.71
CA GLU A 610 -21.70 17.41 -20.74
C GLU A 610 -22.21 16.11 -21.37
N ILE A 611 -23.14 16.20 -22.33
CA ILE A 611 -23.54 15.05 -23.15
C ILE A 611 -22.35 14.58 -23.96
N ASP A 612 -21.58 15.48 -24.57
CA ASP A 612 -20.36 15.13 -25.28
C ASP A 612 -19.29 14.54 -24.35
N ALA A 613 -19.16 15.04 -23.11
CA ALA A 613 -18.25 14.49 -22.11
C ALA A 613 -18.66 13.09 -21.64
N VAL A 614 -19.96 12.86 -21.41
CA VAL A 614 -20.52 11.55 -21.04
C VAL A 614 -20.47 10.58 -22.21
N VAL A 615 -20.68 11.04 -23.45
CA VAL A 615 -20.48 10.24 -24.66
C VAL A 615 -18.99 9.91 -24.86
N LEU A 616 -18.08 10.82 -24.50
CA LEU A 616 -16.64 10.56 -24.49
C LEU A 616 -16.24 9.55 -23.42
N GLU A 617 -16.82 9.62 -22.22
CA GLU A 617 -16.62 8.64 -21.15
C GLU A 617 -17.27 7.30 -21.46
N LEU A 618 -18.47 7.27 -22.02
CA LEU A 618 -19.11 6.03 -22.48
C LEU A 618 -18.34 5.42 -23.64
N ARG A 619 -17.82 6.22 -24.59
CA ARG A 619 -16.90 5.73 -25.62
C ARG A 619 -15.56 5.28 -25.03
N ALA A 620 -15.08 5.92 -23.96
CA ALA A 620 -13.86 5.51 -23.27
C ALA A 620 -14.05 4.20 -22.50
N ILE A 621 -15.21 4.01 -21.86
CA ILE A 621 -15.61 2.79 -21.16
C ILE A 621 -15.88 1.67 -22.17
N VAL A 622 -16.56 1.96 -23.28
CA VAL A 622 -16.69 1.04 -24.41
C VAL A 622 -15.31 0.70 -24.98
N SER A 623 -14.37 1.63 -25.08
CA SER A 623 -12.97 1.34 -25.47
C SER A 623 -12.13 0.63 -24.40
N GLN A 624 -12.63 0.55 -23.16
CA GLN A 624 -12.05 -0.24 -22.08
C GLN A 624 -12.64 -1.66 -22.03
N PHE A 625 -13.88 -1.83 -22.52
CA PHE A 625 -14.58 -3.12 -22.61
C PHE A 625 -14.39 -3.82 -23.96
N ASP A 626 -14.29 -3.05 -25.04
CA ASP A 626 -13.57 -3.43 -26.24
C ASP A 626 -12.12 -3.57 -25.80
N LEU A 627 -11.71 -4.81 -25.59
CA LEU A 627 -10.29 -5.14 -25.61
C LEU A 627 -9.68 -4.37 -26.79
N PRO A 628 -8.51 -3.73 -26.64
CA PRO A 628 -7.80 -3.31 -27.82
C PRO A 628 -7.54 -4.61 -28.58
N GLU A 629 -8.30 -4.82 -29.66
CA GLU A 629 -7.82 -5.56 -30.80
C GLU A 629 -6.42 -5.01 -30.99
N SER A 630 -5.44 -5.84 -30.65
CA SER A 630 -4.09 -5.50 -31.02
C SER A 630 -4.19 -5.35 -32.52
N GLU A 631 -4.03 -4.13 -33.00
CA GLU A 631 -3.53 -3.84 -34.33
C GLU A 631 -2.18 -4.57 -34.47
N MET A 632 -2.24 -5.89 -34.56
CA MET A 632 -1.30 -6.65 -35.32
C MET A 632 -1.69 -6.33 -36.74
N GLN A 633 -0.87 -5.52 -37.41
CA GLN A 633 -0.79 -5.55 -38.86
C GLN A 633 -0.44 -6.99 -39.25
N ASP A 634 -1.46 -7.83 -39.33
CA ASP A 634 -1.44 -9.09 -40.03
C ASP A 634 -2.14 -8.81 -41.37
N PRO A 635 -1.41 -8.76 -42.50
CA PRO A 635 -1.98 -8.37 -43.80
C PRO A 635 -3.12 -9.30 -44.26
N LEU A 636 -3.24 -10.49 -43.69
CA LEU A 636 -4.33 -11.43 -43.94
C LEU A 636 -5.64 -11.08 -43.21
N ALA A 637 -5.56 -10.52 -42.00
CA ALA A 637 -6.75 -10.17 -41.21
C ALA A 637 -7.45 -8.91 -41.74
N ALA A 638 -6.70 -7.98 -42.34
CA ALA A 638 -7.26 -6.80 -43.00
C ALA A 638 -8.06 -7.16 -44.27
N GLU A 639 -7.64 -8.19 -45.01
CA GLU A 639 -8.34 -8.69 -46.19
C GLU A 639 -9.63 -9.43 -45.79
N GLU A 640 -9.60 -10.25 -44.73
CA GLU A 640 -10.81 -10.89 -44.17
C GLU A 640 -11.80 -9.88 -43.57
N ALA A 641 -11.32 -8.84 -42.89
CA ALA A 641 -12.19 -7.77 -42.37
C ALA A 641 -12.83 -6.94 -43.50
N SER A 642 -12.06 -6.61 -44.56
CA SER A 642 -12.58 -5.93 -45.75
C SER A 642 -13.58 -6.78 -46.53
N LEU A 643 -13.35 -8.09 -46.62
CA LEU A 643 -14.31 -9.04 -47.17
C LEU A 643 -15.57 -9.14 -46.30
N GLY A 644 -15.42 -9.16 -44.98
CA GLY A 644 -16.55 -9.15 -44.02
C GLY A 644 -17.41 -7.90 -44.15
N GLU A 645 -16.80 -6.73 -44.27
CA GLU A 645 -17.50 -5.46 -44.47
C GLU A 645 -18.19 -5.40 -45.86
N SER A 646 -17.54 -5.92 -46.90
CA SER A 646 -18.13 -6.04 -48.23
C SER A 646 -19.33 -6.99 -48.26
N VAL A 647 -19.27 -8.11 -47.52
CA VAL A 647 -20.37 -9.07 -47.36
C VAL A 647 -21.51 -8.48 -46.53
N ALA A 648 -21.22 -7.74 -45.47
CA ALA A 648 -22.22 -7.05 -44.66
C ALA A 648 -22.97 -5.99 -45.48
N ASN A 649 -22.24 -5.16 -46.24
CA ASN A 649 -22.82 -4.15 -47.13
C ASN A 649 -23.64 -4.81 -48.25
N ALA A 650 -23.17 -5.92 -48.83
CA ALA A 650 -23.93 -6.68 -49.82
C ALA A 650 -25.23 -7.26 -49.23
N SER A 651 -25.19 -7.75 -47.99
CA SER A 651 -26.36 -8.25 -47.25
C SER A 651 -27.38 -7.14 -46.97
N GLU A 652 -26.93 -5.95 -46.56
CA GLU A 652 -27.81 -4.80 -46.34
C GLU A 652 -28.45 -4.34 -47.66
N THR A 653 -27.67 -4.35 -48.75
CA THR A 653 -28.18 -4.04 -50.09
C THR A 653 -29.24 -5.05 -50.54
N LEU A 654 -29.03 -6.34 -50.28
CA LEU A 654 -30.01 -7.39 -50.55
C LEU A 654 -31.27 -7.27 -49.68
N GLN A 655 -31.15 -6.89 -48.41
CA GLN A 655 -32.32 -6.61 -47.57
C GLN A 655 -33.11 -5.41 -48.08
N ARG A 656 -32.43 -4.37 -48.57
CA ARG A 656 -33.06 -3.18 -49.16
C ARG A 656 -33.77 -3.52 -50.49
N VAL A 657 -33.14 -4.32 -51.34
CA VAL A 657 -33.74 -4.82 -52.59
C VAL A 657 -34.93 -5.72 -52.28
N ARG A 658 -34.82 -6.63 -51.31
CA ARG A 658 -35.93 -7.49 -50.86
C ARG A 658 -37.09 -6.67 -50.31
N GLY A 659 -36.82 -5.63 -49.53
CA GLY A 659 -37.85 -4.69 -49.07
C GLY A 659 -38.52 -3.93 -50.22
N GLY A 660 -37.76 -3.56 -51.25
CA GLY A 660 -38.30 -2.97 -52.47
C GLY A 660 -39.18 -3.93 -53.27
N LEU A 661 -38.75 -5.19 -53.39
CA LEU A 661 -39.47 -6.24 -54.12
C LEU A 661 -40.77 -6.62 -53.41
N ASN A 662 -40.76 -6.74 -52.08
CA ASN A 662 -41.97 -6.95 -51.30
C ASN A 662 -42.98 -5.81 -51.45
N ARG A 663 -42.52 -4.55 -51.53
CA ARG A 663 -43.40 -3.39 -51.79
C ARG A 663 -43.94 -3.38 -53.22
N ALA A 664 -43.15 -3.82 -54.18
CA ALA A 664 -43.58 -3.98 -55.57
C ALA A 664 -44.62 -5.10 -55.69
N ASP A 665 -44.41 -6.22 -55.00
CA ASP A 665 -45.37 -7.33 -54.93
C ASP A 665 -46.67 -6.92 -54.21
N GLU A 666 -46.57 -6.11 -53.16
CA GLU A 666 -47.74 -5.54 -52.48
C GLU A 666 -48.52 -4.57 -53.39
N LEU A 667 -47.82 -3.78 -54.22
CA LEU A 667 -48.44 -2.92 -55.24
C LEU A 667 -49.07 -3.74 -56.37
N LEU A 668 -48.42 -4.80 -56.84
CA LEU A 668 -48.95 -5.70 -57.87
C LEU A 668 -50.18 -6.45 -57.36
N ALA A 669 -50.17 -6.93 -56.12
CA ALA A 669 -51.34 -7.53 -55.47
C ALA A 669 -52.49 -6.51 -55.37
N ARG A 670 -52.18 -5.23 -55.13
CA ARG A 670 -53.16 -4.15 -55.10
C ARG A 670 -53.73 -3.78 -56.48
N MET A 671 -52.94 -3.91 -57.54
CA MET A 671 -53.40 -3.68 -58.92
C MET A 671 -54.18 -4.88 -59.48
N GLN A 672 -53.83 -6.11 -59.12
CA GLN A 672 -54.62 -7.30 -59.48
C GLN A 672 -56.02 -7.30 -58.85
N LEU A 673 -56.19 -6.64 -57.69
CA LEU A 673 -57.50 -6.40 -57.07
C LEU A 673 -58.31 -5.28 -57.74
N SER A 674 -57.78 -4.61 -58.77
CA SER A 674 -58.45 -3.51 -59.48
C SER A 674 -58.87 -3.83 -60.92
N GLU A 675 -58.64 -5.05 -61.39
CA GLU A 675 -59.09 -5.54 -62.72
C GLU A 675 -60.23 -6.58 -62.67
N ASP A 676 -60.79 -6.86 -61.49
CA ASP A 676 -62.13 -7.46 -61.31
C ASP A 676 -63.09 -6.40 -60.75
#